data_AF-A0A959DU79-F1
#
_entry.id   AF-A0A959DU79-F1
#
_cell.length_a   1.000
_cell.length_b   1.000
_cell.length_c   1.000
_cell.angle_alpha   90.00
_cell.angle_beta   90.00
_cell.angle_gamma   90.00
#
_symmetry.space_group_name_H-M   'P 1'
#
loop_
_entity.id
_entity.type
_entity.pdbx_description
1 polymer ?
#
loop_
_entity_poly.entity_id
_entity_poly.type
_entity_poly.pdbx_seq_one_letter_code
_entity_poly.pdbx_strand_id
1 'polypeptide(L)'
;MSYSKAKSVKEISVNGKSYQYSSLKDLHQGNIEHLPFSIRILLENVLRNYDGFSITDEHISTLVNWKPETEDKDIPFMPGRILMQDFTGVPAVVDMASLRSEFIRHGKDGQKINPAIPVDLVIDHSVQVDYFGTDYSYDKNVELEFERNKERYELLKWAQKGLNNFTVVPPGMGICHQVNLEYLAQGVTLRDGWLFPDTLVGTDSHTPMVNGIGVIAWGVGGIEAEAAMLGQPIFFSCPQVVGLKLTGKIPNQCTATDLVLSITRLLRDTGVVGKFVEVFGDGLDNLSVTDRATISNMSPEFGCTVTYFPIDNRTLEYMYSTNRSAEQIKIVESYCKENLLWRTGNEKISYSQIVELDLGTLEPTVSGPKRPQDKILVKDLSDKFCEILKGEFSREYQPKKDRKENAWILEGGSGTEFTFGKVPINGESHSQVIADNEHHSVRIKQANKEFVLSDGSIVIAAITSCTNTSNPAVMVGAGLLARNAIEKGLRTKSWVKTSLAPGSKVVTRYLERSGLNVDLEALRFHTVGYGCTSCIGNSGPLPPAIATAVDKGELVVASVLSGNRNFEARVHPQVKMNFLMSPMLVVAYALVGRVDINLITDPIDYDPNGEPVYLKDIWPSREEIQQTINECLKQGDFEEIYDVIFDGSTDWQELAVNLDQNFEWSIDSTYIREAPFFENLNATPDPVTDINGAKVLLYLGDSVTTDHISPAGSFKEDSSAGAYLIGKNIPKSEFNSYGSRRGNHEVMMRGTFANVRIKNKIADREGGYSRYLPTGEVASVFDTAMKYKEDGTSLIILAGKEYGSGSSRDWAAKGTFLLGVKAVIAESYERIHRSNLVGMGVAPLVFTEGQSAGSLGLDGTETFSISGLQENLVPHKLLDVKAVHPSGKETNFKVEARLDSAIEIEYYKNQGILQYVLRQYLKNN
;
A
#
# COMPACT_ATOMS: atom_id res chain seq x y z
N MET A 1 16.10 -21.63 10.33
CA MET A 1 15.11 -22.10 11.32
C MET A 1 15.29 -23.60 11.52
N SER A 2 15.05 -24.13 12.72
CA SER A 2 15.11 -25.59 12.97
C SER A 2 13.69 -26.16 13.03
N TYR A 3 13.27 -26.94 12.04
CA TYR A 3 11.99 -27.66 12.05
C TYR A 3 12.03 -28.94 12.91
N SER A 4 12.89 -28.97 13.93
CA SER A 4 13.17 -30.18 14.74
C SER A 4 11.97 -30.68 15.55
N LYS A 5 11.00 -29.80 15.84
CA LYS A 5 9.78 -30.11 16.57
C LYS A 5 8.53 -30.16 15.68
N ALA A 6 8.70 -30.09 14.35
CA ALA A 6 7.59 -30.13 13.40
C ALA A 6 6.71 -31.37 13.60
N LYS A 7 5.42 -31.21 13.33
CA LYS A 7 4.40 -32.26 13.49
C LYS A 7 3.98 -32.80 12.12
N SER A 8 3.47 -34.04 12.11
CA SER A 8 2.99 -34.75 10.92
C SER A 8 4.02 -34.85 9.79
N VAL A 9 5.29 -35.10 10.12
CA VAL A 9 6.39 -35.09 9.15
C VAL A 9 6.35 -36.32 8.24
N LYS A 10 6.40 -36.10 6.93
CA LYS A 10 6.49 -37.13 5.88
C LYS A 10 7.55 -36.75 4.86
N GLU A 11 7.87 -37.71 3.98
CA GLU A 11 8.74 -37.50 2.83
C GLU A 11 7.96 -37.59 1.52
N ILE A 12 8.33 -36.75 0.55
CA ILE A 12 7.82 -36.75 -0.82
C ILE A 12 9.01 -36.83 -1.79
N SER A 13 8.93 -37.70 -2.79
CA SER A 13 9.94 -37.81 -3.84
C SER A 13 9.47 -37.08 -5.09
N VAL A 14 10.23 -36.07 -5.53
CA VAL A 14 9.98 -35.31 -6.76
C VAL A 14 11.24 -35.37 -7.61
N ASN A 15 11.12 -35.85 -8.85
CA ASN A 15 12.25 -36.03 -9.79
C ASN A 15 13.43 -36.83 -9.19
N GLY A 16 13.15 -37.82 -8.33
CA GLY A 16 14.17 -38.67 -7.70
C GLY A 16 14.89 -38.04 -6.50
N LYS A 17 14.53 -36.80 -6.10
CA LYS A 17 15.00 -36.17 -4.86
C LYS A 17 13.92 -36.29 -3.78
N SER A 18 14.31 -36.69 -2.56
CA SER A 18 13.41 -36.75 -1.41
C SER A 18 13.42 -35.43 -0.65
N TYR A 19 12.24 -34.97 -0.24
CA TYR A 19 12.03 -33.76 0.54
C TYR A 19 11.12 -34.03 1.73
N GLN A 20 11.33 -33.31 2.83
CA GLN A 20 10.47 -33.37 4.01
C GLN A 20 9.32 -32.35 3.91
N TYR A 21 8.17 -32.68 4.48
CA TYR A 21 7.05 -31.75 4.63
C TYR A 21 6.13 -32.14 5.78
N SER A 22 5.33 -31.20 6.26
CA SER A 22 4.22 -31.47 7.18
C SER A 22 2.99 -31.90 6.37
N SER A 23 2.61 -33.17 6.52
CA SER A 23 1.47 -33.77 5.81
C SER A 23 0.16 -33.42 6.49
N LEU A 24 -0.71 -32.74 5.74
CA LEU A 24 -2.10 -32.45 6.08
C LEU A 24 -2.95 -33.73 5.94
N LYS A 25 -2.66 -34.57 4.94
CA LYS A 25 -3.40 -35.80 4.64
C LYS A 25 -3.24 -36.88 5.72
N ASP A 26 -2.05 -36.97 6.33
CA ASP A 26 -1.74 -37.97 7.36
C ASP A 26 -2.06 -37.50 8.79
N LEU A 27 -2.73 -36.35 8.94
CA LEU A 27 -3.08 -35.81 10.24
C LEU A 27 -4.11 -36.73 10.93
N HIS A 28 -3.75 -37.32 12.06
CA HIS A 28 -4.62 -38.28 12.78
C HIS A 28 -5.83 -37.63 13.49
N GLN A 29 -5.84 -36.31 13.61
CA GLN A 29 -6.87 -35.56 14.34
C GLN A 29 -7.86 -34.93 13.36
N GLY A 30 -9.01 -35.59 13.14
CA GLY A 30 -10.13 -35.00 12.38
C GLY A 30 -10.03 -35.09 10.85
N ASN A 31 -11.15 -34.88 10.16
CA ASN A 31 -11.22 -34.78 8.71
C ASN A 31 -11.11 -33.30 8.31
N ILE A 32 -10.04 -32.91 7.59
CA ILE A 32 -9.77 -31.53 7.21
C ILE A 32 -10.12 -31.20 5.75
N GLU A 33 -10.66 -32.15 4.97
CA GLU A 33 -11.01 -31.91 3.55
C GLU A 33 -12.14 -30.89 3.36
N HIS A 34 -12.91 -30.63 4.41
CA HIS A 34 -13.96 -29.61 4.43
C HIS A 34 -13.43 -28.19 4.68
N LEU A 35 -12.18 -28.05 5.13
CA LEU A 35 -11.58 -26.75 5.43
C LEU A 35 -11.29 -25.98 4.13
N PRO A 36 -11.46 -24.65 4.12
CA PRO A 36 -10.94 -23.81 3.04
C PRO A 36 -9.44 -24.02 2.82
N PHE A 37 -8.98 -23.88 1.57
CA PHE A 37 -7.56 -24.04 1.23
C PHE A 37 -6.66 -23.09 2.02
N SER A 38 -7.13 -21.85 2.22
CA SER A 38 -6.45 -20.84 3.03
C SER A 38 -6.24 -21.30 4.48
N ILE A 39 -7.22 -21.97 5.10
CA ILE A 39 -7.09 -22.54 6.46
C ILE A 39 -6.12 -23.74 6.46
N ARG A 40 -6.13 -24.57 5.42
CA ARG A 40 -5.16 -25.69 5.27
C ARG A 40 -3.71 -25.19 5.25
N ILE A 41 -3.45 -24.06 4.59
CA ILE A 41 -2.11 -23.45 4.55
C ILE A 41 -1.71 -22.91 5.93
N LEU A 42 -2.63 -22.30 6.67
CA LEU A 42 -2.36 -21.90 8.07
C LEU A 42 -2.10 -23.11 8.96
N LEU A 43 -2.82 -24.22 8.75
CA LEU A 43 -2.60 -25.46 9.47
C LEU A 43 -1.21 -26.06 9.17
N GLU A 44 -0.79 -26.10 7.90
CA GLU A 44 0.58 -26.49 7.52
C GLU A 44 1.61 -25.62 8.24
N ASN A 45 1.36 -24.30 8.28
CA ASN A 45 2.28 -23.34 8.87
C ASN A 45 2.51 -23.61 10.36
N VAL A 46 1.45 -23.85 11.14
CA VAL A 46 1.58 -24.14 12.58
C VAL A 46 2.17 -25.52 12.83
N LEU A 47 1.90 -26.52 11.98
CA LEU A 47 2.47 -27.86 12.11
C LEU A 47 3.98 -27.86 11.89
N ARG A 48 4.45 -27.17 10.85
CA ARG A 48 5.87 -27.08 10.52
C ARG A 48 6.66 -26.26 11.53
N ASN A 49 6.08 -25.17 12.05
CA ASN A 49 6.76 -24.23 12.95
C ASN A 49 6.49 -24.48 14.45
N TYR A 50 5.83 -25.59 14.80
CA TYR A 50 5.54 -25.95 16.20
C TYR A 50 6.80 -25.88 17.10
N ASP A 51 6.75 -25.11 18.19
CA ASP A 51 7.86 -24.95 19.14
C ASP A 51 7.48 -25.32 20.59
N GLY A 52 6.18 -25.38 20.91
CA GLY A 52 5.63 -25.66 22.24
C GLY A 52 5.59 -24.44 23.17
N PHE A 53 5.89 -23.24 22.67
CA PHE A 53 5.86 -21.98 23.43
C PHE A 53 5.09 -20.89 22.67
N SER A 54 5.64 -20.41 21.55
CA SER A 54 5.00 -19.40 20.70
C SER A 54 3.93 -20.04 19.80
N ILE A 55 4.14 -21.29 19.40
CA ILE A 55 3.23 -22.11 18.60
C ILE A 55 2.95 -23.40 19.37
N THR A 56 1.74 -23.49 19.94
CA THR A 56 1.31 -24.53 20.89
C THR A 56 0.36 -25.55 20.27
N ASP A 57 0.06 -26.63 21.01
CA ASP A 57 -0.91 -27.65 20.59
C ASP A 57 -2.34 -27.07 20.49
N GLU A 58 -2.64 -26.00 21.24
CA GLU A 58 -3.92 -25.29 21.16
C GLU A 58 -4.12 -24.65 19.77
N HIS A 59 -3.08 -24.03 19.20
CA HIS A 59 -3.18 -23.44 17.86
C HIS A 59 -3.44 -24.50 16.78
N ILE A 60 -2.81 -25.67 16.89
CA ILE A 60 -3.08 -26.81 16.01
C ILE A 60 -4.53 -27.26 16.18
N SER A 61 -4.98 -27.45 17.41
CA SER A 61 -6.35 -27.89 17.70
C SER A 61 -7.40 -26.90 17.17
N THR A 62 -7.16 -25.60 17.30
CA THR A 62 -8.04 -24.53 16.80
C THR A 62 -8.19 -24.62 15.28
N LEU A 63 -7.09 -24.77 14.52
CA LEU A 63 -7.16 -24.83 13.06
C LEU A 63 -7.72 -26.17 12.53
N VAL A 64 -7.41 -27.29 13.18
CA VAL A 64 -7.94 -28.61 12.83
C VAL A 64 -9.46 -28.66 13.00
N ASN A 65 -9.97 -28.02 14.06
CA ASN A 65 -11.39 -27.97 14.39
C ASN A 65 -12.06 -26.67 13.95
N TRP A 66 -11.44 -25.94 13.01
CA TRP A 66 -11.97 -24.67 12.52
C TRP A 66 -13.42 -24.82 12.07
N LYS A 67 -14.25 -23.86 12.45
CA LYS A 67 -15.67 -23.81 12.09
C LYS A 67 -15.97 -22.56 11.29
N PRO A 68 -17.03 -22.57 10.46
CA PRO A 68 -17.49 -21.39 9.71
C PRO A 68 -18.12 -20.29 10.61
N GLU A 69 -17.81 -20.26 11.90
CA GLU A 69 -18.34 -19.32 12.90
C GLU A 69 -17.23 -18.37 13.37
N THR A 70 -17.58 -17.28 14.04
CA THR A 70 -16.58 -16.38 14.63
C THR A 70 -15.93 -17.07 15.82
N GLU A 71 -14.59 -17.07 15.87
CA GLU A 71 -13.82 -17.58 17.00
C GLU A 71 -12.89 -16.48 17.51
N ASP A 72 -12.99 -16.16 18.80
CA ASP A 72 -12.17 -15.14 19.45
C ASP A 72 -10.86 -15.77 19.96
N LYS A 73 -10.10 -16.33 19.01
CA LYS A 73 -8.78 -16.93 19.28
C LYS A 73 -7.78 -16.44 18.26
N ASP A 74 -6.61 -16.05 18.73
CA ASP A 74 -5.48 -15.73 17.87
C ASP A 74 -4.72 -16.98 17.44
N ILE A 75 -4.19 -16.93 16.22
CA ILE A 75 -3.34 -17.97 15.65
C ILE A 75 -1.98 -17.35 15.25
N PRO A 76 -0.87 -18.05 15.50
CA PRO A 76 0.44 -17.61 15.04
C PRO A 76 0.62 -17.94 13.56
N PHE A 77 1.42 -17.11 12.90
CA PHE A 77 1.85 -17.34 11.53
C PHE A 77 3.32 -16.97 11.36
N MET A 78 4.07 -17.92 10.83
CA MET A 78 5.48 -17.74 10.49
C MET A 78 5.63 -17.65 8.98
N PRO A 79 5.76 -16.44 8.39
CA PRO A 79 5.83 -16.29 6.94
C PRO A 79 7.06 -17.00 6.38
N GLY A 80 6.93 -17.54 5.17
CA GLY A 80 8.03 -18.10 4.41
C GLY A 80 9.10 -17.06 4.06
N ARG A 81 8.68 -15.85 3.68
CA ARG A 81 9.54 -14.72 3.30
C ARG A 81 8.85 -13.38 3.56
N ILE A 82 9.55 -12.27 3.34
CA ILE A 82 9.01 -10.92 3.46
C ILE A 82 9.22 -10.14 2.17
N LEU A 83 8.20 -9.37 1.76
CA LEU A 83 8.31 -8.39 0.69
C LEU A 83 8.34 -6.96 1.25
N MET A 84 9.32 -6.16 0.84
CA MET A 84 9.42 -4.75 1.23
C MET A 84 9.47 -3.83 0.01
N GLN A 85 9.13 -2.57 0.25
CA GLN A 85 9.31 -1.47 -0.69
C GLN A 85 10.09 -0.34 -0.02
N ASP A 86 10.69 0.58 -0.76
CA ASP A 86 11.70 1.51 -0.24
C ASP A 86 11.21 2.51 0.84
N PHE A 87 9.95 2.92 0.88
CA PHE A 87 9.41 3.82 1.93
C PHE A 87 9.25 3.12 3.29
N THR A 88 9.05 1.80 3.32
CA THR A 88 8.95 1.02 4.58
C THR A 88 10.19 0.18 4.83
N GLY A 89 10.96 -0.12 3.80
CA GLY A 89 12.21 -0.85 3.89
C GLY A 89 13.36 -0.01 4.42
N VAL A 90 13.42 1.29 4.10
CA VAL A 90 14.43 2.19 4.67
C VAL A 90 14.40 2.20 6.21
N PRO A 91 13.27 2.45 6.91
CA PRO A 91 13.26 2.39 8.37
C PRO A 91 13.59 0.99 8.91
N ALA A 92 13.13 -0.09 8.25
CA ALA A 92 13.47 -1.46 8.68
C ALA A 92 14.99 -1.75 8.59
N VAL A 93 15.65 -1.26 7.53
CA VAL A 93 17.09 -1.37 7.37
C VAL A 93 17.84 -0.48 8.36
N VAL A 94 17.33 0.73 8.66
CA VAL A 94 17.88 1.59 9.73
C VAL A 94 17.82 0.88 11.08
N ASP A 95 16.71 0.21 11.40
CA ASP A 95 16.57 -0.52 12.66
C ASP A 95 17.53 -1.70 12.75
N MET A 96 17.69 -2.46 11.66
CA MET A 96 18.68 -3.53 11.58
C MET A 96 20.11 -3.03 11.72
N ALA A 97 20.45 -1.94 11.04
CA ALA A 97 21.76 -1.30 11.16
C ALA A 97 22.01 -0.82 12.59
N SER A 98 21.01 -0.23 13.24
CA SER A 98 21.12 0.29 14.62
C SER A 98 21.24 -0.85 15.64
N LEU A 99 20.47 -1.93 15.48
CA LEU A 99 20.59 -3.14 16.30
C LEU A 99 21.99 -3.74 16.18
N ARG A 100 22.54 -3.78 14.95
CA ARG A 100 23.90 -4.24 14.68
C ARG A 100 24.96 -3.32 15.29
N SER A 101 24.79 -1.99 15.20
CA SER A 101 25.67 -1.01 15.87
C SER A 101 25.70 -1.24 17.38
N GLU A 102 24.54 -1.46 18.01
CA GLU A 102 24.47 -1.74 19.46
C GLU A 102 25.12 -3.09 19.82
N PHE A 103 24.88 -4.14 19.03
CA PHE A 103 25.50 -5.44 19.25
C PHE A 103 27.03 -5.37 19.19
N ILE A 104 27.57 -4.56 18.27
CA ILE A 104 29.01 -4.28 18.16
C ILE A 104 29.51 -3.45 19.36
N ARG A 105 28.75 -2.46 19.84
CA ARG A 105 29.09 -1.70 21.07
C ARG A 105 29.24 -2.60 22.29
N HIS A 106 28.52 -3.73 22.33
CA HIS A 106 28.70 -4.79 23.33
C HIS A 106 29.90 -5.74 23.09
N GLY A 107 30.76 -5.44 22.12
CA GLY A 107 31.94 -6.23 21.78
C GLY A 107 31.64 -7.54 21.05
N LYS A 108 30.46 -7.65 20.42
CA LYS A 108 30.03 -8.84 19.67
C LYS A 108 30.19 -8.65 18.16
N ASP A 109 30.11 -9.75 17.42
CA ASP A 109 30.23 -9.76 15.95
C ASP A 109 28.92 -9.37 15.26
N GLY A 110 28.89 -8.18 14.66
CA GLY A 110 27.73 -7.66 13.93
C GLY A 110 27.25 -8.54 12.78
N GLN A 111 28.11 -9.37 12.20
CA GLN A 111 27.74 -10.29 11.10
C GLN A 111 26.77 -11.40 11.55
N LYS A 112 26.50 -11.54 12.85
CA LYS A 112 25.48 -12.46 13.36
C LYS A 112 24.06 -11.90 13.26
N ILE A 113 23.90 -10.59 13.10
CA ILE A 113 22.61 -9.93 12.93
C ILE A 113 22.22 -9.99 11.45
N ASN A 114 21.32 -10.89 11.10
CA ASN A 114 20.75 -11.02 9.76
C ASN A 114 19.28 -11.42 9.83
N PRO A 115 18.51 -11.12 8.77
CA PRO A 115 17.22 -11.77 8.54
C PRO A 115 17.27 -13.30 8.68
N ALA A 116 16.39 -13.85 9.50
CA ALA A 116 16.18 -15.27 9.71
C ALA A 116 15.41 -15.94 8.55
N ILE A 117 14.66 -15.14 7.78
CA ILE A 117 13.94 -15.53 6.56
C ILE A 117 14.33 -14.60 5.39
N PRO A 118 14.15 -15.05 4.14
CA PRO A 118 14.37 -14.21 2.97
C PRO A 118 13.53 -12.93 3.02
N VAL A 119 14.16 -11.81 2.68
CA VAL A 119 13.55 -10.50 2.53
C VAL A 119 13.92 -9.97 1.15
N ASP A 120 12.90 -9.68 0.36
CA ASP A 120 13.05 -9.07 -0.95
C ASP A 120 12.54 -7.63 -0.87
N LEU A 121 13.42 -6.65 -1.05
CA LEU A 121 13.05 -5.24 -1.10
C LEU A 121 13.06 -4.76 -2.56
N VAL A 122 11.99 -4.11 -3.01
CA VAL A 122 11.90 -3.53 -4.36
C VAL A 122 11.79 -2.01 -4.26
N ILE A 123 12.65 -1.28 -4.98
CA ILE A 123 12.63 0.19 -4.99
C ILE A 123 11.69 0.68 -6.10
N ASP A 124 10.48 1.09 -5.71
CA ASP A 124 9.39 1.45 -6.65
C ASP A 124 8.54 2.67 -6.20
N HIS A 125 8.74 3.19 -4.99
CA HIS A 125 8.00 4.34 -4.43
C HIS A 125 8.74 5.68 -4.58
N SER A 126 9.94 5.69 -5.17
CA SER A 126 10.80 6.88 -5.22
C SER A 126 10.63 7.72 -6.49
N VAL A 127 10.36 7.09 -7.65
CA VAL A 127 10.13 7.80 -8.91
C VAL A 127 8.86 8.65 -8.86
N GLN A 128 8.94 9.86 -9.42
CA GLN A 128 7.82 10.79 -9.56
C GLN A 128 7.64 11.18 -11.03
N VAL A 129 6.41 11.52 -11.41
CA VAL A 129 6.08 11.95 -12.77
C VAL A 129 6.35 13.46 -12.92
N ASP A 130 7.60 13.88 -12.78
CA ASP A 130 8.02 15.28 -12.97
C ASP A 130 7.90 15.69 -14.46
N TYR A 131 8.37 14.81 -15.34
CA TYR A 131 8.28 14.90 -16.80
C TYR A 131 7.29 13.85 -17.33
N PHE A 132 6.57 14.22 -18.39
CA PHE A 132 5.50 13.38 -18.94
C PHE A 132 5.23 13.72 -20.41
N GLY A 133 4.64 12.78 -21.14
CA GLY A 133 4.12 13.02 -22.49
C GLY A 133 5.20 13.30 -23.55
N THR A 134 6.46 12.95 -23.28
CA THR A 134 7.60 13.08 -24.19
C THR A 134 8.52 11.86 -24.09
N ASP A 135 9.35 11.65 -25.12
CA ASP A 135 10.36 10.58 -25.19
C ASP A 135 11.42 10.65 -24.08
N TYR A 136 11.86 11.85 -23.69
CA TYR A 136 12.83 12.06 -22.62
C TYR A 136 12.25 11.96 -21.20
N SER A 137 10.95 11.69 -21.04
CA SER A 137 10.28 11.70 -19.73
C SER A 137 10.86 10.67 -18.76
N TYR A 138 11.12 9.46 -19.25
CA TYR A 138 11.69 8.38 -18.43
C TYR A 138 13.06 8.77 -17.84
N ASP A 139 14.02 9.14 -18.69
CA ASP A 139 15.39 9.44 -18.28
C ASP A 139 15.43 10.62 -17.29
N LYS A 140 14.63 11.66 -17.53
CA LYS A 140 14.56 12.83 -16.65
C LYS A 140 13.94 12.55 -15.30
N ASN A 141 12.94 11.67 -15.24
CA ASN A 141 12.36 11.26 -13.96
C ASN A 141 13.33 10.39 -13.16
N VAL A 142 14.08 9.51 -13.82
CA VAL A 142 15.11 8.68 -13.17
C VAL A 142 16.28 9.53 -12.67
N GLU A 143 16.74 10.52 -13.45
CA GLU A 143 17.78 11.48 -13.03
C GLU A 143 17.39 12.19 -11.72
N LEU A 144 16.18 12.74 -11.66
CA LEU A 144 15.64 13.38 -10.45
C LEU A 144 15.42 12.41 -9.30
N GLU A 145 15.02 11.17 -9.59
CA GLU A 145 14.86 10.12 -8.58
C GLU A 145 16.20 9.82 -7.88
N PHE A 146 17.29 9.64 -8.62
CA PHE A 146 18.61 9.40 -8.05
C PHE A 146 19.14 10.62 -7.27
N GLU A 147 18.96 11.83 -7.81
CA GLU A 147 19.35 13.06 -7.12
C GLU A 147 18.68 13.19 -5.75
N ARG A 148 17.36 12.95 -5.68
CA ARG A 148 16.56 13.13 -4.46
C ARG A 148 16.76 12.03 -3.42
N ASN A 149 17.19 10.83 -3.83
CA ASN A 149 17.14 9.63 -2.98
C ASN A 149 18.51 8.98 -2.73
N LYS A 150 19.61 9.61 -3.15
CA LYS A 150 20.97 9.09 -3.03
C LYS A 150 21.30 8.45 -1.67
N GLU A 151 21.15 9.16 -0.56
CA GLU A 151 21.47 8.62 0.79
C GLU A 151 20.62 7.38 1.15
N ARG A 152 19.34 7.36 0.72
CA ARG A 152 18.47 6.19 0.95
C ARG A 152 18.96 5.00 0.15
N TYR A 153 19.40 5.23 -1.09
CA TYR A 153 19.92 4.18 -1.97
C TYR A 153 21.26 3.65 -1.48
N GLU A 154 22.14 4.50 -0.93
CA GLU A 154 23.38 4.08 -0.29
C GLU A 154 23.12 3.13 0.89
N LEU A 155 22.14 3.44 1.75
CA LEU A 155 21.73 2.54 2.83
C LEU A 155 21.20 1.19 2.31
N LEU A 156 20.31 1.21 1.31
CA LEU A 156 19.75 -0.02 0.75
C LEU A 156 20.80 -0.85 0.03
N LYS A 157 21.75 -0.20 -0.67
CA LYS A 157 22.89 -0.84 -1.31
C LYS A 157 23.85 -1.47 -0.29
N TRP A 158 24.06 -0.81 0.85
CA TRP A 158 24.79 -1.38 1.98
C TRP A 158 24.09 -2.64 2.49
N ALA A 159 22.78 -2.60 2.71
CA ALA A 159 22.00 -3.75 3.17
C ALA A 159 22.03 -4.92 2.19
N GLN A 160 21.89 -4.64 0.88
CA GLN A 160 21.99 -5.64 -0.19
C GLN A 160 23.30 -6.44 -0.13
N LYS A 161 24.42 -5.79 0.21
CA LYS A 161 25.75 -6.41 0.25
C LYS A 161 26.14 -6.94 1.64
N GLY A 162 25.61 -6.34 2.70
CA GLY A 162 26.05 -6.56 4.09
C GLY A 162 25.17 -7.49 4.92
N LEU A 163 23.96 -7.81 4.44
CA LEU A 163 23.00 -8.69 5.13
C LEU A 163 22.74 -9.97 4.33
N ASN A 164 22.82 -11.12 5.01
CA ASN A 164 22.39 -12.40 4.45
C ASN A 164 20.85 -12.46 4.35
N ASN A 165 20.32 -13.25 3.41
CA ASN A 165 18.87 -13.38 3.17
C ASN A 165 18.18 -12.05 2.82
N PHE A 166 18.91 -11.01 2.41
CA PHE A 166 18.34 -9.72 2.05
C PHE A 166 18.70 -9.39 0.61
N THR A 167 17.69 -9.28 -0.26
CA THR A 167 17.87 -8.86 -1.65
C THR A 167 17.26 -7.48 -1.87
N VAL A 168 17.85 -6.73 -2.79
CA VAL A 168 17.33 -5.43 -3.23
C VAL A 168 17.20 -5.45 -4.73
N VAL A 169 15.98 -5.31 -5.22
CA VAL A 169 15.67 -5.01 -6.62
C VAL A 169 15.83 -3.49 -6.81
N PRO A 170 16.82 -3.04 -7.61
CA PRO A 170 17.17 -1.62 -7.73
C PRO A 170 16.08 -0.78 -8.40
N PRO A 171 16.21 0.56 -8.37
CA PRO A 171 15.24 1.46 -9.01
C PRO A 171 15.11 1.17 -10.51
N GLY A 172 13.89 1.34 -11.04
CA GLY A 172 13.62 1.19 -12.47
C GLY A 172 13.53 -0.25 -12.97
N MET A 173 13.50 -1.26 -12.08
CA MET A 173 13.37 -2.67 -12.47
C MET A 173 11.93 -3.21 -12.41
N GLY A 174 11.04 -2.54 -11.69
CA GLY A 174 9.61 -2.89 -11.63
C GLY A 174 8.95 -2.52 -10.30
N ILE A 175 7.65 -2.79 -10.19
CA ILE A 175 6.85 -2.60 -8.98
C ILE A 175 6.82 -3.90 -8.18
N CYS A 176 6.96 -3.80 -6.85
CA CYS A 176 7.11 -4.90 -5.92
C CYS A 176 6.15 -6.07 -6.16
N HIS A 177 4.86 -5.80 -6.34
CA HIS A 177 3.84 -6.84 -6.49
C HIS A 177 3.89 -7.54 -7.85
N GLN A 178 4.23 -6.81 -8.92
CA GLN A 178 4.36 -7.39 -10.26
C GLN A 178 5.65 -8.23 -10.35
N VAL A 179 6.77 -7.73 -9.84
CA VAL A 179 8.02 -8.49 -9.70
C VAL A 179 7.80 -9.74 -8.82
N ASN A 180 7.01 -9.61 -7.75
CA ASN A 180 6.67 -10.76 -6.91
C ASN A 180 5.86 -11.81 -7.67
N LEU A 181 4.83 -11.40 -8.42
CA LEU A 181 4.00 -12.32 -9.20
C LEU A 181 4.77 -12.97 -10.35
N GLU A 182 5.61 -12.22 -11.06
CA GLU A 182 6.31 -12.65 -12.27
C GLU A 182 7.61 -13.43 -11.98
N TYR A 183 8.25 -13.21 -10.82
CA TYR A 183 9.56 -13.77 -10.52
C TYR A 183 9.68 -14.37 -9.11
N LEU A 184 9.51 -13.58 -8.05
CA LEU A 184 9.86 -14.00 -6.68
C LEU A 184 8.98 -15.13 -6.14
N ALA A 185 7.69 -15.15 -6.50
CA ALA A 185 6.75 -16.17 -6.04
C ALA A 185 7.07 -17.55 -6.58
N GLN A 186 7.13 -18.53 -5.67
CA GLN A 186 7.51 -19.92 -5.99
C GLN A 186 6.31 -20.88 -5.98
N GLY A 187 5.19 -20.51 -5.36
CA GLY A 187 4.03 -21.38 -5.11
C GLY A 187 4.29 -22.39 -3.99
N VAL A 188 5.38 -23.15 -4.07
CA VAL A 188 5.90 -24.03 -3.01
C VAL A 188 7.37 -23.71 -2.79
N THR A 189 7.74 -23.39 -1.55
CA THR A 189 9.10 -23.05 -1.16
C THR A 189 9.90 -24.30 -0.83
N LEU A 190 11.12 -24.38 -1.36
CA LEU A 190 12.16 -25.31 -0.92
C LEU A 190 13.15 -24.59 0.00
N ARG A 191 13.32 -25.08 1.23
CA ARG A 191 14.33 -24.55 2.18
C ARG A 191 14.87 -25.66 3.05
N ASP A 192 16.18 -25.81 3.11
CA ASP A 192 16.86 -26.78 3.98
C ASP A 192 16.33 -28.23 3.85
N GLY A 193 15.94 -28.64 2.63
CA GLY A 193 15.37 -29.96 2.34
C GLY A 193 13.87 -30.10 2.64
N TRP A 194 13.19 -29.01 3.04
CA TRP A 194 11.75 -28.97 3.31
C TRP A 194 10.97 -28.30 2.19
N LEU A 195 9.80 -28.87 1.87
CA LEU A 195 8.77 -28.27 1.00
C LEU A 195 7.59 -27.78 1.83
N PHE A 196 7.15 -26.55 1.56
CA PHE A 196 5.97 -25.95 2.20
C PHE A 196 5.36 -24.87 1.30
N PRO A 197 4.10 -24.47 1.50
CA PRO A 197 3.46 -23.44 0.67
C PRO A 197 4.25 -22.13 0.74
N ASP A 198 4.45 -21.48 -0.41
CA ASP A 198 4.98 -20.10 -0.41
C ASP A 198 3.97 -19.20 0.31
N THR A 199 4.48 -18.45 1.28
CA THR A 199 3.72 -17.58 2.17
C THR A 199 4.56 -16.38 2.51
N LEU A 200 3.96 -15.20 2.58
CA LEU A 200 4.68 -14.00 2.99
C LEU A 200 3.78 -12.98 3.68
N VAL A 201 4.45 -12.07 4.37
CA VAL A 201 3.87 -10.76 4.67
C VAL A 201 4.65 -9.69 3.93
N GLY A 202 4.00 -8.58 3.62
CA GLY A 202 4.69 -7.45 3.00
C GLY A 202 4.44 -6.15 3.72
N THR A 203 5.40 -5.23 3.65
CA THR A 203 5.22 -3.86 4.19
C THR A 203 4.49 -2.94 3.20
N ASP A 204 3.59 -3.51 2.40
CA ASP A 204 2.66 -2.83 1.51
C ASP A 204 1.29 -3.52 1.59
N SER A 205 0.21 -2.73 1.56
CA SER A 205 -1.14 -3.28 1.72
C SER A 205 -1.58 -4.20 0.57
N HIS A 206 -1.07 -4.00 -0.64
CA HIS A 206 -1.48 -4.76 -1.84
C HIS A 206 -0.65 -6.02 -2.09
N THR A 207 0.18 -6.42 -1.12
CA THR A 207 0.81 -7.74 -1.08
C THR A 207 -0.13 -8.91 -1.36
N PRO A 208 -1.44 -8.87 -1.01
CA PRO A 208 -2.43 -9.86 -1.46
C PRO A 208 -2.50 -10.09 -2.98
N MET A 209 -1.95 -9.24 -3.84
CA MET A 209 -1.93 -9.46 -5.29
C MET A 209 -1.40 -10.83 -5.69
N VAL A 210 -0.37 -11.34 -5.01
CA VAL A 210 0.21 -12.64 -5.30
C VAL A 210 -0.71 -13.81 -4.92
N ASN A 211 -1.78 -13.58 -4.16
CA ASN A 211 -2.75 -14.63 -3.83
C ASN A 211 -3.45 -15.19 -5.07
N GLY A 212 -3.44 -14.47 -6.19
CA GLY A 212 -3.94 -14.94 -7.48
C GLY A 212 -3.18 -16.13 -8.06
N ILE A 213 -1.94 -16.40 -7.60
CA ILE A 213 -1.13 -17.57 -7.99
C ILE A 213 -1.14 -18.67 -6.91
N GLY A 214 -1.93 -18.52 -5.85
CA GLY A 214 -2.08 -19.52 -4.78
C GLY A 214 -1.08 -19.43 -3.63
N VAL A 215 -0.42 -18.27 -3.48
CA VAL A 215 0.41 -17.90 -2.32
C VAL A 215 -0.48 -17.24 -1.26
N ILE A 216 -0.31 -17.54 0.04
CA ILE A 216 -0.99 -16.77 1.10
C ILE A 216 -0.14 -15.57 1.47
N ALA A 217 -0.65 -14.37 1.21
CA ALA A 217 0.06 -13.12 1.44
C ALA A 217 -0.87 -11.97 1.86
N TRP A 218 -0.40 -11.13 2.78
CA TRP A 218 -1.07 -9.89 3.15
C TRP A 218 -0.10 -8.79 3.61
N GLY A 219 -0.61 -7.56 3.68
CA GLY A 219 0.13 -6.40 4.15
C GLY A 219 0.17 -6.30 5.68
N VAL A 220 1.33 -5.99 6.24
CA VAL A 220 1.58 -5.81 7.69
C VAL A 220 2.34 -4.51 7.97
N GLY A 221 2.49 -4.15 9.24
CA GLY A 221 3.37 -3.04 9.63
C GLY A 221 4.84 -3.32 9.49
N GLY A 222 5.64 -2.25 9.44
CA GLY A 222 7.10 -2.33 9.46
C GLY A 222 7.60 -3.14 10.66
N ILE A 223 7.08 -2.87 11.86
CA ILE A 223 7.47 -3.58 13.09
C ILE A 223 7.10 -5.07 13.05
N GLU A 224 5.90 -5.42 12.60
CA GLU A 224 5.49 -6.83 12.44
C GLU A 224 6.37 -7.56 11.42
N ALA A 225 6.70 -6.90 10.30
CA ALA A 225 7.62 -7.45 9.31
C ALA A 225 9.05 -7.58 9.85
N GLU A 226 9.57 -6.57 10.56
CA GLU A 226 10.89 -6.61 11.19
C GLU A 226 11.00 -7.74 12.23
N ALA A 227 9.93 -7.96 12.99
CA ALA A 227 9.84 -9.06 13.94
C ALA A 227 9.86 -10.42 13.25
N ALA A 228 9.05 -10.60 12.19
CA ALA A 228 9.04 -11.82 11.40
C ALA A 228 10.38 -12.07 10.71
N MET A 229 11.02 -11.00 10.23
CA MET A 229 12.37 -11.02 9.64
C MET A 229 13.38 -11.58 10.65
N LEU A 230 13.18 -11.30 11.93
CA LEU A 230 14.03 -11.77 13.03
C LEU A 230 13.53 -13.08 13.68
N GLY A 231 12.59 -13.78 13.03
CA GLY A 231 12.14 -15.11 13.43
C GLY A 231 11.03 -15.15 14.47
N GLN A 232 10.33 -14.03 14.72
CA GLN A 232 9.15 -14.01 15.58
C GLN A 232 7.86 -14.31 14.79
N PRO A 233 6.91 -15.08 15.35
CA PRO A 233 5.62 -15.29 14.71
C PRO A 233 4.75 -14.03 14.78
N ILE A 234 3.91 -13.85 13.76
CA ILE A 234 2.87 -12.83 13.72
C ILE A 234 1.58 -13.44 14.23
N PHE A 235 0.90 -12.75 15.15
CA PHE A 235 -0.40 -13.18 15.68
C PHE A 235 -1.52 -12.40 15.04
N PHE A 236 -2.60 -13.11 14.70
CA PHE A 236 -3.83 -12.52 14.21
C PHE A 236 -5.01 -13.43 14.54
N SER A 237 -6.21 -12.85 14.60
CA SER A 237 -7.42 -13.59 14.94
C SER A 237 -7.76 -14.63 13.88
N CYS A 238 -8.20 -15.80 14.34
CA CYS A 238 -8.57 -16.91 13.47
C CYS A 238 -9.65 -16.44 12.47
N PRO A 239 -9.37 -16.46 11.16
CA PRO A 239 -10.22 -15.78 10.20
C PRO A 239 -11.47 -16.61 9.91
N GLN A 240 -12.62 -15.92 9.80
CA GLN A 240 -13.74 -16.42 9.02
C GLN A 240 -13.34 -16.45 7.54
N VAL A 241 -13.91 -17.38 6.76
CA VAL A 241 -13.64 -17.48 5.32
C VAL A 241 -14.93 -17.34 4.53
N VAL A 242 -15.04 -16.26 3.76
CA VAL A 242 -16.14 -16.02 2.83
C VAL A 242 -15.81 -16.65 1.47
N GLY A 243 -16.66 -17.55 1.00
CA GLY A 243 -16.54 -18.15 -0.33
C GLY A 243 -17.12 -17.22 -1.39
N LEU A 244 -16.28 -16.69 -2.28
CA LEU A 244 -16.73 -15.94 -3.46
C LEU A 244 -16.86 -16.90 -4.65
N LYS A 245 -18.09 -17.25 -5.00
CA LYS A 245 -18.40 -18.13 -6.14
C LYS A 245 -18.52 -17.32 -7.42
N LEU A 246 -17.62 -17.55 -8.36
CA LEU A 246 -17.65 -16.94 -9.69
C LEU A 246 -18.19 -17.94 -10.71
N THR A 247 -19.17 -17.52 -11.50
CA THR A 247 -19.76 -18.33 -12.58
C THR A 247 -19.77 -17.58 -13.91
N GLY A 248 -19.85 -18.29 -15.03
CA GLY A 248 -19.98 -17.67 -16.35
C GLY A 248 -18.66 -17.11 -16.90
N LYS A 249 -18.76 -16.13 -17.82
CA LYS A 249 -17.61 -15.52 -18.51
C LYS A 249 -17.76 -14.00 -18.57
N ILE A 250 -16.63 -13.29 -18.53
CA ILE A 250 -16.62 -11.83 -18.65
C ILE A 250 -17.08 -11.44 -20.09
N PRO A 251 -18.02 -10.50 -20.26
CA PRO A 251 -18.48 -10.02 -21.57
C PRO A 251 -17.38 -9.33 -22.39
N ASN A 252 -17.54 -9.29 -23.72
CA ASN A 252 -16.55 -8.74 -24.64
C ASN A 252 -16.22 -7.26 -24.39
N GLN A 253 -17.22 -6.47 -24.00
CA GLN A 253 -17.09 -5.06 -23.66
C GLN A 253 -16.49 -4.79 -22.27
N CYS A 254 -16.30 -5.83 -21.45
CA CYS A 254 -15.78 -5.70 -20.09
C CYS A 254 -14.34 -6.22 -19.98
N THR A 255 -13.63 -5.73 -18.98
CA THR A 255 -12.23 -6.01 -18.66
C THR A 255 -12.10 -6.64 -17.27
N ALA A 256 -10.90 -7.11 -16.93
CA ALA A 256 -10.57 -7.53 -15.57
C ALA A 256 -10.77 -6.40 -14.54
N THR A 257 -10.60 -5.13 -14.96
CA THR A 257 -10.83 -3.97 -14.10
C THR A 257 -12.32 -3.82 -13.75
N ASP A 258 -13.22 -4.02 -14.72
CA ASP A 258 -14.68 -3.96 -14.47
C ASP A 258 -15.13 -5.06 -13.49
N LEU A 259 -14.52 -6.23 -13.61
CA LEU A 259 -14.71 -7.35 -12.68
C LEU A 259 -14.27 -6.98 -11.27
N VAL A 260 -13.04 -6.51 -11.07
CA VAL A 260 -12.57 -6.19 -9.71
C VAL A 260 -13.33 -5.02 -9.07
N LEU A 261 -13.71 -3.99 -9.83
CA LEU A 261 -14.52 -2.89 -9.29
C LEU A 261 -15.93 -3.37 -8.89
N SER A 262 -16.50 -4.33 -9.63
CA SER A 262 -17.76 -4.97 -9.26
C SER A 262 -17.65 -5.84 -8.00
N ILE A 263 -16.58 -6.64 -7.89
CA ILE A 263 -16.26 -7.41 -6.69
C ILE A 263 -16.00 -6.48 -5.49
N THR A 264 -15.34 -5.34 -5.72
CA THR A 264 -15.04 -4.35 -4.66
C THR A 264 -16.32 -3.89 -3.99
N ARG A 265 -17.31 -3.47 -4.78
CA ARG A 265 -18.63 -3.07 -4.25
C ARG A 265 -19.32 -4.24 -3.55
N LEU A 266 -19.38 -5.40 -4.20
CA LEU A 266 -20.06 -6.59 -3.66
C LEU A 266 -19.52 -7.02 -2.30
N LEU A 267 -18.20 -7.11 -2.15
CA LEU A 267 -17.56 -7.54 -0.91
C LEU A 267 -17.59 -6.46 0.18
N ARG A 268 -17.58 -5.17 -0.20
CA ARG A 268 -17.84 -4.10 0.76
C ARG A 268 -19.26 -4.16 1.32
N ASP A 269 -20.26 -4.35 0.46
CA ASP A 269 -21.66 -4.51 0.87
C ASP A 269 -21.86 -5.77 1.73
N THR A 270 -21.05 -6.81 1.49
CA THR A 270 -21.05 -8.06 2.27
C THR A 270 -20.46 -7.89 3.67
N GLY A 271 -19.51 -6.97 3.88
CA GLY A 271 -18.83 -6.80 5.17
C GLY A 271 -17.77 -7.88 5.45
N VAL A 272 -16.69 -7.88 4.66
CA VAL A 272 -15.58 -8.85 4.77
C VAL A 272 -14.38 -8.36 5.58
N VAL A 273 -14.53 -7.28 6.36
CA VAL A 273 -13.43 -6.70 7.15
C VAL A 273 -12.87 -7.71 8.14
N GLY A 274 -11.55 -7.92 8.13
CA GLY A 274 -10.86 -8.86 9.01
C GLY A 274 -11.08 -10.35 8.68
N LYS A 275 -11.82 -10.65 7.59
CA LYS A 275 -12.08 -12.02 7.12
C LYS A 275 -11.13 -12.37 5.98
N PHE A 276 -11.04 -13.65 5.67
CA PHE A 276 -10.49 -14.13 4.41
C PHE A 276 -11.62 -14.27 3.39
N VAL A 277 -11.28 -14.08 2.12
CA VAL A 277 -12.12 -14.40 0.98
C VAL A 277 -11.41 -15.51 0.21
N GLU A 278 -12.11 -16.57 -0.14
CA GLU A 278 -11.58 -17.64 -0.98
C GLU A 278 -12.46 -17.79 -2.21
N VAL A 279 -11.85 -17.73 -3.39
CA VAL A 279 -12.59 -17.69 -4.65
C VAL A 279 -12.73 -19.11 -5.21
N PHE A 280 -13.95 -19.48 -5.59
CA PHE A 280 -14.27 -20.79 -6.14
C PHE A 280 -15.34 -20.69 -7.25
N GLY A 281 -15.72 -21.83 -7.83
CA GLY A 281 -16.67 -21.90 -8.95
C GLY A 281 -16.02 -22.21 -10.30
N ASP A 282 -16.85 -22.37 -11.32
CA ASP A 282 -16.46 -22.70 -12.71
C ASP A 282 -15.94 -21.47 -13.48
N GLY A 283 -16.23 -20.26 -13.00
CA GLY A 283 -15.65 -19.02 -13.53
C GLY A 283 -14.12 -19.02 -13.52
N LEU A 284 -13.49 -19.67 -12.53
CA LEU A 284 -12.02 -19.77 -12.40
C LEU A 284 -11.35 -20.46 -13.59
N ASP A 285 -12.06 -21.32 -14.31
CA ASP A 285 -11.52 -22.04 -15.47
C ASP A 285 -11.29 -21.09 -16.67
N ASN A 286 -11.96 -19.92 -16.65
CA ASN A 286 -11.90 -18.88 -17.67
C ASN A 286 -11.09 -17.65 -17.25
N LEU A 287 -10.57 -17.60 -16.01
CA LEU A 287 -9.76 -16.48 -15.50
C LEU A 287 -8.27 -16.80 -15.61
N SER A 288 -7.52 -15.88 -16.20
CA SER A 288 -6.04 -15.93 -16.18
C SER A 288 -5.51 -15.65 -14.77
N VAL A 289 -4.27 -16.06 -14.47
CA VAL A 289 -3.63 -15.70 -13.19
C VAL A 289 -3.54 -14.18 -13.01
N THR A 290 -3.36 -13.43 -14.09
CA THR A 290 -3.34 -11.97 -14.04
C THR A 290 -4.71 -11.37 -13.71
N ASP A 291 -5.83 -12.00 -14.12
CA ASP A 291 -7.16 -11.58 -13.67
C ASP A 291 -7.37 -11.88 -12.17
N ARG A 292 -6.93 -13.07 -11.73
CA ARG A 292 -6.96 -13.46 -10.30
C ARG A 292 -6.13 -12.50 -9.45
N ALA A 293 -4.96 -12.10 -9.94
CA ALA A 293 -4.08 -11.14 -9.29
C ALA A 293 -4.69 -9.74 -9.22
N THR A 294 -5.34 -9.27 -10.29
CA THR A 294 -6.09 -7.99 -10.28
C THR A 294 -7.18 -7.99 -9.20
N ILE A 295 -7.93 -9.10 -9.05
CA ILE A 295 -8.92 -9.24 -7.97
C ILE A 295 -8.23 -9.24 -6.60
N SER A 296 -7.20 -10.06 -6.44
CA SER A 296 -6.54 -10.24 -5.14
C SER A 296 -5.84 -8.96 -4.67
N ASN A 297 -5.30 -8.16 -5.60
CA ASN A 297 -4.63 -6.89 -5.32
C ASN A 297 -5.52 -5.96 -4.49
N MET A 298 -6.81 -5.88 -4.82
CA MET A 298 -7.75 -4.95 -4.19
C MET A 298 -8.34 -5.47 -2.86
N SER A 299 -7.81 -6.54 -2.28
CA SER A 299 -8.25 -7.07 -0.96
C SER A 299 -8.36 -5.97 0.12
N PRO A 300 -7.38 -5.05 0.28
CA PRO A 300 -7.50 -3.95 1.25
C PRO A 300 -8.67 -3.00 0.95
N GLU A 301 -8.98 -2.80 -0.32
CA GLU A 301 -10.06 -1.96 -0.80
C GLU A 301 -11.44 -2.57 -0.55
N PHE A 302 -11.57 -3.89 -0.36
CA PHE A 302 -12.79 -4.53 0.15
C PHE A 302 -12.78 -4.72 1.68
N GLY A 303 -11.59 -4.72 2.28
CA GLY A 303 -11.35 -4.81 3.71
C GLY A 303 -10.97 -6.21 4.21
N CYS A 304 -10.97 -7.23 3.35
CA CYS A 304 -10.49 -8.56 3.74
C CYS A 304 -8.97 -8.59 3.85
N THR A 305 -8.46 -9.50 4.67
CA THR A 305 -7.00 -9.67 4.85
C THR A 305 -6.38 -10.34 3.62
N VAL A 306 -7.09 -11.33 3.06
CA VAL A 306 -6.64 -12.18 1.95
C VAL A 306 -7.83 -12.42 1.03
N THR A 307 -7.61 -12.33 -0.29
CA THR A 307 -8.47 -12.95 -1.31
C THR A 307 -7.68 -14.05 -2.00
N TYR A 308 -7.97 -15.32 -1.69
CA TYR A 308 -7.18 -16.48 -2.07
C TYR A 308 -7.73 -17.22 -3.29
N PHE A 309 -6.86 -17.57 -4.23
CA PHE A 309 -7.16 -18.44 -5.36
C PHE A 309 -6.38 -19.75 -5.23
N PRO A 310 -7.05 -20.91 -5.08
CA PRO A 310 -6.37 -22.20 -5.00
C PRO A 310 -5.51 -22.52 -6.24
N ILE A 311 -4.41 -23.24 -6.02
CA ILE A 311 -3.49 -23.68 -7.08
C ILE A 311 -4.19 -24.68 -8.02
N ASP A 312 -4.12 -24.42 -9.32
CA ASP A 312 -4.68 -25.27 -10.38
C ASP A 312 -3.83 -25.25 -11.66
N ASN A 313 -4.37 -25.79 -12.77
CA ASN A 313 -3.67 -25.83 -14.05
C ASN A 313 -3.33 -24.43 -14.59
N ARG A 314 -4.16 -23.40 -14.35
CA ARG A 314 -3.87 -22.03 -14.81
C ARG A 314 -2.67 -21.46 -14.06
N THR A 315 -2.48 -21.84 -12.80
CA THR A 315 -1.27 -21.51 -12.04
C THR A 315 -0.03 -22.07 -12.73
N LEU A 316 -0.04 -23.34 -13.12
CA LEU A 316 1.12 -23.97 -13.78
C LEU A 316 1.39 -23.38 -15.18
N GLU A 317 0.33 -23.09 -15.95
CA GLU A 317 0.43 -22.40 -17.26
C GLU A 317 1.11 -21.04 -17.11
N TYR A 318 0.72 -20.25 -16.11
CA TYR A 318 1.34 -18.96 -15.85
C TYR A 318 2.80 -19.11 -15.42
N MET A 319 3.09 -20.01 -14.47
CA MET A 319 4.47 -20.31 -14.05
C MET A 319 5.36 -20.68 -15.24
N TYR A 320 4.88 -21.52 -16.15
CA TYR A 320 5.59 -21.85 -17.38
C TYR A 320 5.81 -20.63 -18.28
N SER A 321 4.76 -19.86 -18.56
CA SER A 321 4.84 -18.68 -19.45
C SER A 321 5.78 -17.58 -18.95
N THR A 322 5.97 -17.51 -17.63
CA THR A 322 6.84 -16.56 -16.92
C THR A 322 8.22 -17.13 -16.58
N ASN A 323 8.62 -18.19 -17.29
CA ASN A 323 9.95 -18.80 -17.19
C ASN A 323 10.32 -19.42 -15.84
N ARG A 324 9.35 -19.92 -15.06
CA ARG A 324 9.68 -20.79 -13.90
C ARG A 324 10.21 -22.12 -14.40
N SER A 325 11.20 -22.67 -13.69
CA SER A 325 11.85 -23.92 -14.09
C SER A 325 10.89 -25.11 -14.08
N ALA A 326 11.12 -26.09 -14.97
CA ALA A 326 10.33 -27.32 -15.00
C ALA A 326 10.40 -28.12 -13.69
N GLU A 327 11.54 -28.04 -12.97
CA GLU A 327 11.68 -28.63 -11.63
C GLU A 327 10.74 -27.96 -10.63
N GLN A 328 10.70 -26.63 -10.59
CA GLN A 328 9.82 -25.89 -9.69
C GLN A 328 8.34 -26.17 -9.98
N ILE A 329 7.94 -26.14 -11.26
CA ILE A 329 6.56 -26.46 -11.67
C ILE A 329 6.17 -27.87 -11.20
N LYS A 330 7.08 -28.84 -11.31
CA LYS A 330 6.81 -30.22 -10.88
C LYS A 330 6.72 -30.36 -9.36
N ILE A 331 7.54 -29.59 -8.62
CA ILE A 331 7.45 -29.50 -7.15
C ILE A 331 6.07 -28.97 -6.75
N VAL A 332 5.63 -27.85 -7.34
CA VAL A 332 4.31 -27.26 -7.04
C VAL A 332 3.19 -28.25 -7.30
N GLU A 333 3.19 -28.89 -8.49
CA GLU A 333 2.16 -29.86 -8.86
C GLU A 333 2.13 -31.05 -7.88
N SER A 334 3.28 -31.67 -7.63
CA SER A 334 3.38 -32.90 -6.82
C SER A 334 3.01 -32.63 -5.37
N TYR A 335 3.56 -31.56 -4.79
CA TYR A 335 3.31 -31.18 -3.40
C TYR A 335 1.84 -30.84 -3.17
N CYS A 336 1.24 -30.00 -4.02
CA CYS A 336 -0.13 -29.55 -3.81
C CYS A 336 -1.15 -30.70 -3.96
N LYS A 337 -0.90 -31.63 -4.90
CA LYS A 337 -1.76 -32.82 -5.09
C LYS A 337 -1.65 -33.79 -3.91
N GLU A 338 -0.45 -34.01 -3.37
CA GLU A 338 -0.27 -34.92 -2.22
C GLU A 338 -0.82 -34.31 -0.92
N ASN A 339 -0.69 -32.99 -0.75
CA ASN A 339 -0.98 -32.32 0.51
C ASN A 339 -2.35 -31.63 0.59
N LEU A 340 -3.33 -32.04 -0.23
CA LEU A 340 -4.70 -31.48 -0.23
C LEU A 340 -4.77 -29.97 -0.53
N LEU A 341 -3.85 -29.44 -1.35
CA LEU A 341 -3.78 -28.02 -1.72
C LEU A 341 -4.04 -27.77 -3.22
N TRP A 342 -4.47 -28.79 -3.95
CA TRP A 342 -4.76 -28.73 -5.38
C TRP A 342 -6.26 -28.60 -5.67
N ARG A 343 -6.66 -27.64 -6.50
CA ARG A 343 -8.06 -27.48 -6.95
C ARG A 343 -8.39 -28.43 -8.10
N THR A 344 -9.52 -29.12 -7.92
CA THR A 344 -10.18 -30.06 -8.83
C THR A 344 -11.53 -29.54 -9.32
N GLY A 345 -12.11 -28.54 -8.64
CA GLY A 345 -13.42 -27.95 -8.95
C GLY A 345 -14.61 -28.68 -8.30
N ASN A 346 -14.37 -29.76 -7.55
CA ASN A 346 -15.40 -30.57 -6.89
C ASN A 346 -15.23 -30.61 -5.36
N GLU A 347 -14.44 -29.70 -4.80
CA GLU A 347 -14.19 -29.63 -3.37
C GLU A 347 -15.47 -29.33 -2.59
N LYS A 348 -15.64 -30.01 -1.46
CA LYS A 348 -16.76 -29.79 -0.53
C LYS A 348 -16.30 -28.94 0.65
N ILE A 349 -15.99 -27.69 0.37
CA ILE A 349 -15.51 -26.74 1.38
C ILE A 349 -16.70 -26.11 2.13
N SER A 350 -16.55 -25.96 3.44
CA SER A 350 -17.48 -25.21 4.29
C SER A 350 -16.96 -23.78 4.47
N TYR A 351 -17.70 -22.81 3.94
CA TYR A 351 -17.41 -21.38 4.11
C TYR A 351 -18.30 -20.76 5.18
N SER A 352 -17.81 -19.71 5.83
CA SER A 352 -18.59 -18.90 6.79
C SER A 352 -19.79 -18.22 6.14
N GLN A 353 -19.63 -17.82 4.88
CA GLN A 353 -20.67 -17.22 4.05
C GLN A 353 -20.33 -17.48 2.58
N ILE A 354 -21.35 -17.64 1.73
CA ILE A 354 -21.16 -17.72 0.28
C ILE A 354 -21.74 -16.46 -0.36
N VAL A 355 -20.96 -15.85 -1.25
CA VAL A 355 -21.36 -14.74 -2.10
C VAL A 355 -21.18 -15.18 -3.55
N GLU A 356 -22.18 -14.95 -4.39
CA GLU A 356 -22.15 -15.38 -5.79
C GLU A 356 -22.09 -14.18 -6.74
N LEU A 357 -21.31 -14.29 -7.82
CA LEU A 357 -21.26 -13.32 -8.90
C LEU A 357 -21.23 -14.04 -10.26
N ASP A 358 -22.26 -13.82 -11.06
CA ASP A 358 -22.26 -14.20 -12.47
C ASP A 358 -21.50 -13.17 -13.30
N LEU A 359 -20.36 -13.60 -13.85
CA LEU A 359 -19.50 -12.76 -14.69
C LEU A 359 -20.23 -12.24 -15.93
N GLY A 360 -21.27 -12.94 -16.43
CA GLY A 360 -22.07 -12.50 -17.58
C GLY A 360 -22.88 -11.22 -17.34
N THR A 361 -23.05 -10.82 -16.07
CA THR A 361 -23.81 -9.60 -15.68
C THR A 361 -22.96 -8.34 -15.63
N LEU A 362 -21.65 -8.44 -15.92
CA LEU A 362 -20.74 -7.31 -15.86
C LEU A 362 -21.07 -6.28 -16.95
N GLU A 363 -20.93 -5.01 -16.58
CA GLU A 363 -21.04 -3.86 -17.49
C GLU A 363 -19.80 -2.96 -17.32
N PRO A 364 -19.37 -2.25 -18.38
CA PRO A 364 -18.25 -1.30 -18.31
C PRO A 364 -18.45 -0.29 -17.18
N THR A 365 -17.44 -0.13 -16.35
CA THR A 365 -17.54 0.51 -15.04
C THR A 365 -16.32 1.36 -14.72
N VAL A 366 -16.54 2.44 -13.98
CA VAL A 366 -15.52 3.22 -13.29
C VAL A 366 -15.82 3.23 -11.78
N SER A 367 -14.89 3.72 -10.96
CA SER A 367 -15.17 3.96 -9.53
C SER A 367 -14.62 5.29 -9.04
N GLY A 368 -15.43 6.05 -8.30
CA GLY A 368 -15.08 7.39 -7.84
C GLY A 368 -16.27 8.25 -7.43
N PRO A 369 -16.04 9.54 -7.10
CA PRO A 369 -14.78 10.27 -7.26
C PRO A 369 -13.79 10.14 -6.08
N LYS A 370 -14.21 9.50 -4.96
CA LYS A 370 -13.46 9.54 -3.70
C LYS A 370 -13.17 8.19 -3.07
N ARG A 371 -13.86 7.11 -3.46
CA ARG A 371 -13.65 5.78 -2.87
C ARG A 371 -13.64 4.68 -3.93
N PRO A 372 -12.86 3.60 -3.74
CA PRO A 372 -12.77 2.52 -4.72
C PRO A 372 -14.07 1.73 -4.90
N GLN A 373 -14.91 1.67 -3.86
CA GLN A 373 -16.20 0.99 -3.88
C GLN A 373 -17.34 1.82 -4.50
N ASP A 374 -17.11 3.09 -4.81
CA ASP A 374 -18.11 3.97 -5.42
C ASP A 374 -18.25 3.64 -6.92
N LYS A 375 -18.79 2.46 -7.20
CA LYS A 375 -18.99 1.92 -8.55
C LYS A 375 -20.00 2.76 -9.34
N ILE A 376 -19.60 3.23 -10.52
CA ILE A 376 -20.44 3.97 -11.47
C ILE A 376 -20.33 3.26 -12.83
N LEU A 377 -21.45 2.97 -13.50
CA LEU A 377 -21.40 2.44 -14.85
C LEU A 377 -20.90 3.53 -15.80
N VAL A 378 -20.13 3.17 -16.83
CA VAL A 378 -19.57 4.14 -17.79
C VAL A 378 -20.66 5.01 -18.43
N LYS A 379 -21.83 4.41 -18.71
CA LYS A 379 -22.99 5.12 -19.27
C LYS A 379 -23.60 6.18 -18.33
N ASP A 380 -23.40 6.04 -17.02
CA ASP A 380 -24.01 6.89 -15.99
C ASP A 380 -23.04 7.94 -15.43
N LEU A 381 -21.77 7.95 -15.88
CA LEU A 381 -20.75 8.83 -15.29
C LEU A 381 -21.07 10.32 -15.45
N SER A 382 -21.58 10.72 -16.63
CA SER A 382 -21.97 12.11 -16.90
C SER A 382 -23.04 12.61 -15.93
N ASP A 383 -24.10 11.83 -15.76
CA ASP A 383 -25.19 12.16 -14.84
C ASP A 383 -24.69 12.20 -13.40
N LYS A 384 -23.85 11.22 -13.02
CA LYS A 384 -23.29 11.16 -11.69
C LYS A 384 -22.38 12.36 -11.39
N PHE A 385 -21.60 12.81 -12.37
CA PHE A 385 -20.81 14.03 -12.26
C PHE A 385 -21.69 15.26 -12.02
N CYS A 386 -22.81 15.39 -12.73
CA CYS A 386 -23.76 16.49 -12.51
C CYS A 386 -24.33 16.48 -11.09
N GLU A 387 -24.68 15.30 -10.57
CA GLU A 387 -25.13 15.13 -9.18
C GLU A 387 -24.05 15.54 -8.18
N ILE A 388 -22.81 15.11 -8.38
CA ILE A 388 -21.67 15.43 -7.51
C ILE A 388 -21.40 16.94 -7.51
N LEU A 389 -21.40 17.57 -8.69
CA LEU A 389 -21.13 18.99 -8.84
C LEU A 389 -22.17 19.83 -8.07
N LYS A 390 -23.45 19.46 -8.20
CA LYS A 390 -24.55 20.10 -7.49
C LYS A 390 -24.53 19.82 -5.99
N GLY A 391 -24.37 18.55 -5.61
CA GLY A 391 -24.50 18.10 -4.22
C GLY A 391 -23.31 18.46 -3.35
N GLU A 392 -22.09 18.21 -3.82
CA GLU A 392 -20.87 18.40 -3.01
C GLU A 392 -20.24 19.78 -3.17
N PHE A 393 -20.36 20.38 -4.36
CA PHE A 393 -19.72 21.66 -4.68
C PHE A 393 -20.70 22.83 -4.79
N SER A 394 -22.02 22.59 -4.65
CA SER A 394 -23.06 23.61 -4.78
C SER A 394 -23.00 24.37 -6.12
N ARG A 395 -22.64 23.66 -7.20
CA ARG A 395 -22.49 24.22 -8.55
C ARG A 395 -23.49 23.56 -9.51
N GLU A 396 -24.21 24.37 -10.27
CA GLU A 396 -25.11 23.87 -11.31
C GLU A 396 -24.31 23.54 -12.57
N TYR A 397 -24.43 22.31 -13.07
CA TYR A 397 -23.77 21.90 -14.30
C TYR A 397 -24.43 22.58 -15.50
N GLN A 398 -23.61 23.24 -16.33
CA GLN A 398 -24.05 23.73 -17.63
C GLN A 398 -23.58 22.77 -18.73
N PRO A 399 -24.51 22.15 -19.48
CA PRO A 399 -24.16 21.26 -20.58
C PRO A 399 -23.28 21.95 -21.61
N LYS A 400 -22.28 21.23 -22.15
CA LYS A 400 -21.33 21.77 -23.12
C LYS A 400 -22.02 22.49 -24.29
N LYS A 401 -23.11 21.93 -24.81
CA LYS A 401 -23.92 22.49 -25.91
C LYS A 401 -24.52 23.87 -25.61
N ASP A 402 -24.76 24.18 -24.34
CA ASP A 402 -25.41 25.42 -23.90
C ASP A 402 -24.38 26.49 -23.51
N ARG A 403 -23.09 26.15 -23.50
CA ARG A 403 -21.99 27.09 -23.26
C ARG A 403 -21.76 27.93 -24.50
N LYS A 404 -21.69 29.27 -24.37
CA LYS A 404 -21.46 30.23 -25.48
C LYS A 404 -20.27 29.89 -26.38
N GLU A 405 -19.29 29.16 -25.87
CA GLU A 405 -18.09 28.75 -26.59
C GLU A 405 -18.35 27.67 -27.65
N ASN A 406 -19.40 26.86 -27.49
CA ASN A 406 -19.85 25.87 -28.47
C ASN A 406 -20.75 26.48 -29.55
N ALA A 407 -21.32 27.67 -29.33
CA ALA A 407 -22.16 28.35 -30.33
C ALA A 407 -21.39 28.59 -31.64
N TRP A 408 -20.09 28.89 -31.56
CA TRP A 408 -19.25 29.12 -32.73
C TRP A 408 -18.96 27.84 -33.55
N ILE A 409 -18.90 26.68 -32.88
CA ILE A 409 -18.75 25.37 -33.53
C ILE A 409 -20.07 24.97 -34.21
N LEU A 410 -21.21 25.22 -33.55
CA LEU A 410 -22.55 24.96 -34.10
C LEU A 410 -22.90 25.87 -35.30
N GLU A 411 -22.24 27.02 -35.43
CA GLU A 411 -22.34 27.94 -36.58
C GLU A 411 -21.40 27.58 -37.75
N GLY A 412 -20.71 26.43 -37.70
CA GLY A 412 -19.87 25.93 -38.79
C GLY A 412 -18.37 26.26 -38.67
N GLY A 413 -17.90 26.67 -37.50
CA GLY A 413 -16.46 26.78 -37.19
C GLY A 413 -15.82 25.43 -36.87
N SER A 414 -14.56 25.19 -37.30
CA SER A 414 -13.84 23.96 -36.93
C SER A 414 -13.40 24.01 -35.47
N GLY A 415 -13.83 23.05 -34.66
CA GLY A 415 -13.47 22.90 -33.24
C GLY A 415 -12.03 22.39 -32.98
N THR A 416 -11.10 22.70 -33.87
CA THR A 416 -9.68 22.39 -33.69
C THR A 416 -8.98 23.54 -32.98
N GLU A 417 -8.01 23.17 -32.17
CA GLU A 417 -6.96 24.03 -31.62
C GLU A 417 -6.55 25.12 -32.64
N PHE A 418 -6.90 26.38 -32.38
CA PHE A 418 -6.60 27.48 -33.30
C PHE A 418 -5.09 27.71 -33.32
N THR A 419 -4.43 27.26 -34.38
CA THR A 419 -3.02 27.56 -34.65
C THR A 419 -2.92 28.88 -35.41
N PHE A 420 -2.62 29.98 -34.71
CA PHE A 420 -2.34 31.26 -35.37
C PHE A 420 -0.93 31.25 -35.99
N GLY A 421 -0.85 31.40 -37.32
CA GLY A 421 0.33 31.92 -38.03
C GLY A 421 1.42 30.91 -38.45
N LYS A 422 1.95 31.10 -39.67
CA LYS A 422 3.16 30.42 -40.21
C LYS A 422 4.48 31.11 -39.81
N VAL A 423 4.46 32.07 -38.89
CA VAL A 423 5.62 32.92 -38.59
C VAL A 423 6.07 32.71 -37.14
N PRO A 424 7.34 32.32 -36.89
CA PRO A 424 7.89 32.28 -35.54
C PRO A 424 7.83 33.69 -34.93
N ILE A 425 7.13 33.84 -33.80
CA ILE A 425 7.22 35.04 -32.99
C ILE A 425 8.49 34.90 -32.14
N ASN A 426 9.52 35.71 -32.39
CA ASN A 426 10.68 35.79 -31.50
C ASN A 426 10.29 36.54 -30.23
N GLY A 427 10.33 35.87 -29.08
CA GLY A 427 10.06 36.44 -27.74
C GLY A 427 9.74 35.36 -26.71
N GLU A 428 9.77 35.69 -25.41
CA GLU A 428 9.30 34.78 -24.36
C GLU A 428 7.80 34.52 -24.54
N SER A 429 7.43 33.23 -24.69
CA SER A 429 6.03 32.81 -24.81
C SER A 429 5.38 32.78 -23.43
N HIS A 430 4.60 33.80 -23.09
CA HIS A 430 3.82 33.82 -21.85
C HIS A 430 2.42 33.24 -22.09
N SER A 431 2.03 32.24 -21.29
CA SER A 431 0.65 31.76 -21.26
C SER A 431 -0.23 32.75 -20.50
N GLN A 432 -1.32 33.21 -21.09
CA GLN A 432 -2.32 34.04 -20.41
C GLN A 432 -3.47 33.17 -19.91
N VAL A 433 -3.83 33.32 -18.63
CA VAL A 433 -4.91 32.58 -17.97
C VAL A 433 -6.01 33.57 -17.62
N ILE A 434 -7.18 33.45 -18.28
CA ILE A 434 -8.34 34.34 -18.12
C ILE A 434 -9.48 33.53 -17.52
N ALA A 435 -9.89 33.86 -16.30
CA ALA A 435 -10.99 33.20 -15.61
C ALA A 435 -12.34 33.86 -15.93
N ASP A 436 -13.34 33.04 -16.26
CA ASP A 436 -14.75 33.41 -16.34
C ASP A 436 -15.47 32.84 -15.10
N ASN A 437 -15.81 33.75 -14.19
CA ASN A 437 -16.47 33.39 -12.93
C ASN A 437 -17.97 33.10 -13.10
N GLU A 438 -18.61 33.52 -14.20
CA GLU A 438 -20.04 33.22 -14.44
C GLU A 438 -20.26 31.76 -14.88
N HIS A 439 -19.27 31.17 -15.57
CA HIS A 439 -19.37 29.83 -16.16
C HIS A 439 -18.37 28.83 -15.58
N HIS A 440 -17.59 29.23 -14.55
CA HIS A 440 -16.50 28.45 -13.95
C HIS A 440 -15.63 27.79 -15.02
N SER A 441 -15.14 28.61 -15.95
CA SER A 441 -14.24 28.20 -17.01
C SER A 441 -13.01 29.10 -17.03
N VAL A 442 -11.90 28.54 -17.49
CA VAL A 442 -10.63 29.26 -17.59
C VAL A 442 -10.04 29.02 -18.95
N ARG A 443 -9.80 30.12 -19.64
CA ARG A 443 -9.23 30.16 -20.97
C ARG A 443 -7.73 30.32 -20.87
N ILE A 444 -7.01 29.39 -21.46
CA ILE A 444 -5.54 29.35 -21.47
C ILE A 444 -5.09 29.67 -22.88
N LYS A 445 -4.48 30.85 -23.05
CA LYS A 445 -3.92 31.31 -24.32
C LYS A 445 -2.42 31.13 -24.33
N GLN A 446 -1.93 30.41 -25.32
CA GLN A 446 -0.53 30.25 -25.67
C GLN A 446 -0.31 30.85 -27.06
N ALA A 447 0.95 31.14 -27.43
CA ALA A 447 1.27 31.88 -28.67
C ALA A 447 0.47 31.44 -29.90
N ASN A 448 0.30 30.13 -30.11
CA ASN A 448 -0.42 29.56 -31.24
C ASN A 448 -1.51 28.55 -30.82
N LYS A 449 -1.99 28.58 -29.57
CA LYS A 449 -2.98 27.60 -29.07
C LYS A 449 -3.88 28.24 -28.03
N GLU A 450 -5.17 27.94 -28.09
CA GLU A 450 -6.13 28.36 -27.08
C GLU A 450 -7.02 27.17 -26.72
N PHE A 451 -7.19 26.91 -25.42
CA PHE A 451 -8.11 25.90 -24.93
C PHE A 451 -8.77 26.37 -23.63
N VAL A 452 -9.92 25.79 -23.32
CA VAL A 452 -10.75 26.14 -22.16
C VAL A 452 -10.82 24.95 -21.22
N LEU A 453 -10.50 25.19 -19.95
CA LEU A 453 -10.74 24.26 -18.85
C LEU A 453 -12.02 24.67 -18.13
N SER A 454 -12.77 23.68 -17.65
CA SER A 454 -13.94 23.91 -16.80
C SER A 454 -14.03 22.83 -15.74
N ASP A 455 -15.03 22.92 -14.87
CA ASP A 455 -15.42 21.80 -14.03
C ASP A 455 -15.64 20.54 -14.89
N GLY A 456 -15.15 19.39 -14.39
CA GLY A 456 -15.19 18.10 -15.09
C GLY A 456 -14.03 17.87 -16.08
N SER A 457 -13.16 18.85 -16.34
CA SER A 457 -11.96 18.63 -17.14
C SER A 457 -11.03 17.61 -16.50
N ILE A 458 -10.51 16.69 -17.30
CA ILE A 458 -9.50 15.71 -16.89
C ILE A 458 -8.13 16.38 -17.05
N VAL A 459 -7.39 16.50 -15.96
CA VAL A 459 -6.03 17.09 -15.96
C VAL A 459 -4.93 16.04 -15.81
N ILE A 460 -5.26 14.82 -15.39
CA ILE A 460 -4.34 13.67 -15.28
C ILE A 460 -5.03 12.43 -15.85
N ALA A 461 -4.33 11.72 -16.74
CA ALA A 461 -4.73 10.41 -17.25
C ALA A 461 -3.55 9.44 -17.16
N ALA A 462 -3.58 8.52 -16.20
CA ALA A 462 -2.42 7.68 -15.88
C ALA A 462 -2.72 6.19 -16.07
N ILE A 463 -2.01 5.54 -16.99
CA ILE A 463 -1.87 4.09 -17.00
C ILE A 463 -0.74 3.76 -16.02
N THR A 464 -1.11 3.26 -14.85
CA THR A 464 -0.23 3.05 -13.69
C THR A 464 -0.72 1.85 -12.87
N SER A 465 -0.03 1.57 -11.76
CA SER A 465 -0.31 0.52 -10.79
C SER A 465 -0.06 -0.91 -11.25
N CYS A 466 0.59 -1.68 -10.37
CA CYS A 466 0.68 -3.13 -10.46
C CYS A 466 -0.68 -3.82 -10.66
N THR A 467 -1.79 -3.23 -10.20
CA THR A 467 -3.15 -3.80 -10.33
C THR A 467 -3.51 -4.17 -11.77
N ASN A 468 -3.16 -3.31 -12.73
CA ASN A 468 -3.54 -3.46 -14.14
C ASN A 468 -2.34 -3.64 -15.06
N THR A 469 -1.16 -3.08 -14.72
CA THR A 469 0.02 -3.20 -15.60
C THR A 469 0.60 -4.62 -15.65
N SER A 470 0.28 -5.45 -14.66
CA SER A 470 0.65 -6.88 -14.66
C SER A 470 -0.25 -7.73 -15.56
N ASN A 471 -1.32 -7.16 -16.13
CA ASN A 471 -2.29 -7.89 -16.92
C ASN A 471 -2.14 -7.52 -18.41
N PRO A 472 -1.52 -8.40 -19.23
CA PRO A 472 -1.32 -8.14 -20.66
C PRO A 472 -2.61 -7.85 -21.42
N ALA A 473 -3.76 -8.40 -21.01
CA ALA A 473 -5.04 -8.19 -21.69
C ALA A 473 -5.45 -6.72 -21.74
N VAL A 474 -5.33 -6.01 -20.62
CA VAL A 474 -5.70 -4.60 -20.55
C VAL A 474 -4.60 -3.68 -21.08
N MET A 475 -3.33 -4.08 -21.00
CA MET A 475 -2.21 -3.30 -21.54
C MET A 475 -2.16 -3.35 -23.07
N VAL A 476 -2.24 -4.54 -23.66
CA VAL A 476 -2.38 -4.72 -25.12
C VAL A 476 -3.69 -4.12 -25.60
N GLY A 477 -4.79 -4.30 -24.85
CA GLY A 477 -6.08 -3.66 -25.17
C GLY A 477 -5.98 -2.13 -25.21
N ALA A 478 -5.26 -1.49 -24.29
CA ALA A 478 -5.05 -0.04 -24.30
C ALA A 478 -4.21 0.41 -25.52
N GLY A 479 -3.17 -0.35 -25.87
CA GLY A 479 -2.38 -0.11 -27.06
C GLY A 479 -3.19 -0.24 -28.35
N LEU A 480 -3.99 -1.29 -28.50
CA LEU A 480 -4.88 -1.49 -29.64
C LEU A 480 -5.94 -0.39 -29.75
N LEU A 481 -6.51 0.05 -28.62
CA LEU A 481 -7.42 1.19 -28.60
C LEU A 481 -6.72 2.47 -29.05
N ALA A 482 -5.47 2.71 -28.64
CA ALA A 482 -4.67 3.84 -29.09
C ALA A 482 -4.41 3.78 -30.61
N ARG A 483 -4.02 2.62 -31.15
CA ARG A 483 -3.85 2.38 -32.59
C ARG A 483 -5.12 2.74 -33.36
N ASN A 484 -6.25 2.16 -32.95
CA ASN A 484 -7.55 2.38 -33.60
C ASN A 484 -7.97 3.87 -33.53
N ALA A 485 -7.70 4.55 -32.42
CA ALA A 485 -7.97 5.98 -32.28
C ALA A 485 -7.10 6.82 -33.22
N ILE A 486 -5.82 6.48 -33.39
CA ILE A 486 -4.90 7.19 -34.29
C ILE A 486 -5.29 6.98 -35.75
N GLU A 487 -5.69 5.77 -36.13
CA GLU A 487 -6.21 5.45 -37.47
C GLU A 487 -7.45 6.27 -37.82
N LYS A 488 -8.27 6.60 -36.81
CA LYS A 488 -9.41 7.52 -36.91
C LYS A 488 -9.03 9.00 -36.80
N GLY A 489 -7.74 9.33 -36.69
CA GLY A 489 -7.25 10.70 -36.60
C GLY A 489 -7.42 11.38 -35.24
N LEU A 490 -7.77 10.63 -34.19
CA LEU A 490 -8.00 11.18 -32.85
C LEU A 490 -6.68 11.47 -32.12
N ARG A 491 -6.69 12.47 -31.22
CA ARG A 491 -5.53 12.86 -30.40
C ARG A 491 -5.96 13.24 -28.99
N THR A 492 -5.08 13.06 -28.02
CA THR A 492 -5.31 13.49 -26.63
C THR A 492 -5.32 15.00 -26.50
N LYS A 493 -6.15 15.51 -25.58
CA LYS A 493 -6.24 16.97 -25.35
C LYS A 493 -4.96 17.49 -24.69
N SER A 494 -4.50 18.67 -25.10
CA SER A 494 -3.18 19.18 -24.70
C SER A 494 -3.02 19.43 -23.19
N TRP A 495 -4.11 19.75 -22.49
CA TRP A 495 -4.12 19.98 -21.04
C TRP A 495 -4.07 18.70 -20.20
N VAL A 496 -4.29 17.53 -20.80
CA VAL A 496 -4.28 16.25 -20.08
C VAL A 496 -2.83 15.83 -19.86
N LYS A 497 -2.44 15.66 -18.59
CA LYS A 497 -1.17 15.05 -18.19
C LYS A 497 -1.25 13.53 -18.34
N THR A 498 -0.78 13.00 -19.46
CA THR A 498 -0.76 11.57 -19.76
C THR A 498 0.54 10.91 -19.29
N SER A 499 0.45 9.69 -18.76
CA SER A 499 1.62 8.92 -18.32
C SER A 499 1.39 7.41 -18.42
N LEU A 500 2.42 6.68 -18.86
CA LEU A 500 2.49 5.22 -18.78
C LEU A 500 3.59 4.81 -17.78
N ALA A 501 3.22 4.10 -16.72
CA ALA A 501 4.15 3.60 -15.71
C ALA A 501 4.00 2.08 -15.59
N PRO A 502 4.73 1.29 -16.40
CA PRO A 502 4.65 -0.16 -16.37
C PRO A 502 5.22 -0.73 -15.07
N GLY A 503 4.63 -1.83 -14.57
CA GLY A 503 5.14 -2.48 -13.36
C GLY A 503 6.28 -3.48 -13.58
N SER A 504 6.68 -3.75 -14.83
CA SER A 504 7.95 -4.42 -15.16
C SER A 504 8.39 -4.05 -16.57
N LYS A 505 9.66 -4.28 -16.90
CA LYS A 505 10.20 -4.07 -18.26
C LYS A 505 9.60 -5.04 -19.29
N VAL A 506 9.00 -6.16 -18.85
CA VAL A 506 8.37 -7.14 -19.75
C VAL A 506 7.21 -6.50 -20.51
N VAL A 507 6.49 -5.58 -19.84
CA VAL A 507 5.42 -4.78 -20.44
C VAL A 507 5.93 -3.99 -21.63
N THR A 508 7.04 -3.29 -21.46
CA THR A 508 7.65 -2.51 -22.53
C THR A 508 8.07 -3.40 -23.69
N ARG A 509 8.68 -4.57 -23.43
CA ARG A 509 9.10 -5.51 -24.49
C ARG A 509 7.96 -5.97 -25.38
N TYR A 510 6.83 -6.38 -24.80
CA TYR A 510 5.72 -6.86 -25.62
C TYR A 510 5.00 -5.69 -26.34
N LEU A 511 4.97 -4.49 -25.74
CA LEU A 511 4.42 -3.30 -26.40
C LEU A 511 5.29 -2.89 -27.59
N GLU A 512 6.61 -2.85 -27.43
CA GLU A 512 7.59 -2.61 -28.51
C GLU A 512 7.44 -3.62 -29.64
N ARG A 513 7.41 -4.93 -29.31
CA ARG A 513 7.30 -6.00 -30.30
C ARG A 513 6.00 -5.95 -31.09
N SER A 514 4.91 -5.53 -30.44
CA SER A 514 3.60 -5.36 -31.10
C SER A 514 3.48 -4.05 -31.90
N GLY A 515 4.41 -3.10 -31.73
CA GLY A 515 4.32 -1.75 -32.28
C GLY A 515 3.39 -0.80 -31.52
N LEU A 516 2.65 -1.30 -30.52
CA LEU A 516 1.64 -0.53 -29.78
C LEU A 516 2.24 0.53 -28.85
N ASN A 517 3.55 0.46 -28.54
CA ASN A 517 4.22 1.55 -27.81
C ASN A 517 4.19 2.84 -28.64
N VAL A 518 4.39 2.77 -29.96
CA VAL A 518 4.37 3.93 -30.86
C VAL A 518 2.98 4.57 -30.87
N ASP A 519 1.93 3.73 -30.87
CA ASP A 519 0.54 4.20 -30.81
C ASP A 519 0.23 4.90 -29.48
N LEU A 520 0.69 4.33 -28.36
CA LEU A 520 0.54 4.95 -27.04
C LEU A 520 1.31 6.28 -26.94
N GLU A 521 2.55 6.32 -27.42
CA GLU A 521 3.41 7.52 -27.46
C GLU A 521 2.82 8.62 -28.33
N ALA A 522 2.21 8.28 -29.48
CA ALA A 522 1.51 9.23 -30.34
C ALA A 522 0.27 9.85 -29.66
N LEU A 523 -0.32 9.17 -28.67
CA LEU A 523 -1.32 9.72 -27.76
C LEU A 523 -0.73 10.32 -26.47
N ARG A 524 0.60 10.47 -26.40
CA ARG A 524 1.39 11.02 -25.29
C ARG A 524 1.46 10.12 -24.05
N PHE A 525 1.10 8.84 -24.13
CA PHE A 525 1.33 7.86 -23.07
C PHE A 525 2.75 7.30 -23.14
N HIS A 526 3.74 8.18 -22.95
CA HIS A 526 5.14 7.78 -22.89
C HIS A 526 5.44 7.11 -21.54
N THR A 527 6.40 6.18 -21.56
CA THR A 527 6.94 5.59 -20.33
C THR A 527 7.55 6.68 -19.46
N VAL A 528 7.09 6.80 -18.22
CA VAL A 528 7.57 7.80 -17.25
C VAL A 528 8.45 7.21 -16.15
N GLY A 529 8.43 5.89 -15.98
CA GLY A 529 9.16 5.18 -14.92
C GLY A 529 8.59 3.77 -14.69
N TYR A 530 9.42 2.88 -14.14
CA TYR A 530 9.00 1.55 -13.68
C TYR A 530 8.79 1.57 -12.17
N GLY A 531 7.67 2.16 -11.73
CA GLY A 531 7.37 2.37 -10.31
C GLY A 531 5.93 2.82 -10.05
N CYS A 532 5.57 2.93 -8.78
CA CYS A 532 4.20 3.23 -8.34
C CYS A 532 3.66 4.57 -8.85
N THR A 533 4.51 5.59 -9.04
CA THR A 533 4.16 6.88 -9.68
C THR A 533 2.80 7.45 -9.22
N SER A 534 1.89 7.75 -10.15
CA SER A 534 0.57 8.34 -9.85
C SER A 534 -0.32 7.45 -8.97
N CYS A 535 -0.09 6.13 -8.90
CA CYS A 535 -0.88 5.24 -8.03
C CYS A 535 -0.67 5.54 -6.53
N ILE A 536 0.54 5.96 -6.15
CA ILE A 536 0.86 6.32 -4.76
C ILE A 536 0.72 7.83 -4.48
N GLY A 537 0.39 8.62 -5.50
CA GLY A 537 0.34 10.09 -5.41
C GLY A 537 1.62 10.80 -5.88
N ASN A 538 2.60 10.05 -6.38
CA ASN A 538 3.82 10.60 -7.00
C ASN A 538 3.54 11.07 -8.44
N SER A 539 2.42 11.76 -8.65
CA SER A 539 2.00 12.21 -9.98
C SER A 539 2.78 13.44 -10.48
N GLY A 540 3.72 13.97 -9.68
CA GLY A 540 4.44 15.21 -9.95
C GLY A 540 3.54 16.46 -10.11
N PRO A 541 4.11 17.64 -10.39
CA PRO A 541 3.35 18.86 -10.55
C PRO A 541 2.48 18.85 -11.82
N LEU A 542 1.31 19.51 -11.77
CA LEU A 542 0.57 19.87 -12.99
C LEU A 542 1.36 20.91 -13.81
N PRO A 543 1.15 20.98 -15.13
CA PRO A 543 1.76 22.02 -15.95
C PRO A 543 1.42 23.41 -15.38
N PRO A 544 2.36 24.36 -15.28
CA PRO A 544 2.15 25.62 -14.55
C PRO A 544 0.90 26.41 -14.98
N ALA A 545 0.63 26.46 -16.29
CA ALA A 545 -0.57 27.12 -16.82
C ALA A 545 -1.87 26.42 -16.40
N ILE A 546 -1.87 25.07 -16.34
CA ILE A 546 -3.01 24.27 -15.89
C ILE A 546 -3.21 24.43 -14.38
N ALA A 547 -2.13 24.31 -13.59
CA ALA A 547 -2.18 24.52 -12.15
C ALA A 547 -2.74 25.90 -11.80
N THR A 548 -2.23 26.95 -12.46
CA THR A 548 -2.70 28.33 -12.29
C THR A 548 -4.17 28.47 -12.69
N ALA A 549 -4.61 27.80 -13.75
CA ALA A 549 -6.00 27.84 -14.17
C ALA A 549 -6.93 27.14 -13.18
N VAL A 550 -6.55 25.98 -12.67
CA VAL A 550 -7.31 25.25 -11.65
C VAL A 550 -7.47 26.09 -10.39
N ASP A 551 -6.39 26.71 -9.92
CA ASP A 551 -6.43 27.52 -8.70
C ASP A 551 -7.21 28.83 -8.92
N LYS A 552 -6.94 29.58 -10.00
CA LYS A 552 -7.60 30.87 -10.25
C LYS A 552 -9.09 30.73 -10.59
N GLY A 553 -9.47 29.67 -11.30
CA GLY A 553 -10.87 29.39 -11.62
C GLY A 553 -11.61 28.60 -10.54
N GLU A 554 -10.91 28.23 -9.46
CA GLU A 554 -11.39 27.31 -8.42
C GLU A 554 -12.03 26.04 -9.00
N LEU A 555 -11.45 25.50 -10.08
CA LEU A 555 -12.07 24.45 -10.88
C LEU A 555 -12.15 23.12 -10.11
N VAL A 556 -13.23 22.39 -10.34
CA VAL A 556 -13.41 21.00 -9.90
C VAL A 556 -12.97 20.08 -11.04
N VAL A 557 -11.67 19.84 -11.11
CA VAL A 557 -11.05 18.97 -12.13
C VAL A 557 -10.94 17.52 -11.65
N ALA A 558 -10.81 16.61 -12.62
CA ALA A 558 -10.73 15.17 -12.40
C ALA A 558 -9.37 14.57 -12.81
N SER A 559 -9.05 13.42 -12.21
CA SER A 559 -8.06 12.48 -12.74
C SER A 559 -8.74 11.15 -13.10
N VAL A 560 -8.16 10.47 -14.09
CA VAL A 560 -8.51 9.10 -14.47
C VAL A 560 -7.27 8.23 -14.39
N LEU A 561 -7.35 7.08 -13.74
CA LEU A 561 -6.18 6.22 -13.54
C LEU A 561 -6.54 4.74 -13.45
N SER A 562 -5.62 3.88 -13.88
CA SER A 562 -5.72 2.42 -13.72
C SER A 562 -5.19 1.92 -12.37
N GLY A 563 -5.33 2.75 -11.33
CA GLY A 563 -4.93 2.44 -9.96
C GLY A 563 -5.99 1.66 -9.18
N ASN A 564 -5.78 1.57 -7.86
CA ASN A 564 -6.68 0.92 -6.90
C ASN A 564 -7.24 1.89 -5.83
N ARG A 565 -6.66 3.09 -5.67
CA ARG A 565 -7.10 4.10 -4.70
C ARG A 565 -7.35 5.45 -5.34
N ASN A 566 -8.43 6.10 -4.93
CA ASN A 566 -8.92 7.37 -5.48
C ASN A 566 -9.41 8.34 -4.37
N PHE A 567 -8.90 8.19 -3.15
CA PHE A 567 -9.21 9.11 -2.05
C PHE A 567 -8.87 10.56 -2.39
N GLU A 568 -9.60 11.51 -1.83
CA GLU A 568 -9.35 12.94 -2.03
C GLU A 568 -7.90 13.30 -1.64
N ALA A 569 -7.24 14.13 -2.44
CA ALA A 569 -5.83 14.51 -2.30
C ALA A 569 -4.79 13.36 -2.35
N ARG A 570 -5.21 12.11 -2.64
CA ARG A 570 -4.28 10.97 -2.80
C ARG A 570 -3.51 11.01 -4.11
N VAL A 571 -4.19 11.31 -5.23
CA VAL A 571 -3.56 11.28 -6.57
C VAL A 571 -2.75 12.54 -6.82
N HIS A 572 -3.36 13.71 -6.62
CA HIS A 572 -2.70 15.01 -6.74
C HIS A 572 -3.43 16.06 -5.88
N PRO A 573 -2.74 17.00 -5.22
CA PRO A 573 -3.37 17.96 -4.28
C PRO A 573 -4.40 18.91 -4.93
N GLN A 574 -4.24 19.26 -6.21
CA GLN A 574 -5.16 20.16 -6.93
C GLN A 574 -6.34 19.41 -7.59
N VAL A 575 -6.42 18.08 -7.48
CA VAL A 575 -7.48 17.28 -8.11
C VAL A 575 -8.50 16.84 -7.07
N LYS A 576 -9.76 17.26 -7.26
CA LYS A 576 -10.86 17.01 -6.32
C LYS A 576 -11.64 15.71 -6.62
N MET A 577 -11.57 15.20 -7.85
CA MET A 577 -12.25 13.96 -8.25
C MET A 577 -11.27 12.98 -8.89
N ASN A 578 -11.29 11.72 -8.49
CA ASN A 578 -10.39 10.70 -9.01
C ASN A 578 -11.20 9.45 -9.39
N PHE A 579 -11.03 8.97 -10.62
CA PHE A 579 -11.79 7.83 -11.15
C PHE A 579 -10.87 6.66 -11.51
N LEU A 580 -11.13 5.51 -10.90
CA LEU A 580 -10.48 4.24 -11.21
C LEU A 580 -11.17 3.59 -12.40
N MET A 581 -10.40 3.12 -13.37
CA MET A 581 -10.91 2.48 -14.59
C MET A 581 -9.84 1.64 -15.29
N SER A 582 -10.23 0.84 -16.28
CA SER A 582 -9.27 0.04 -17.05
C SER A 582 -8.31 0.94 -17.84
N PRO A 583 -7.08 0.48 -18.13
CA PRO A 583 -6.16 1.17 -19.05
C PRO A 583 -6.80 1.61 -20.38
N MET A 584 -7.70 0.79 -20.94
CA MET A 584 -8.46 1.11 -22.15
C MET A 584 -9.35 2.35 -21.96
N LEU A 585 -10.08 2.41 -20.84
CA LEU A 585 -10.91 3.57 -20.51
C LEU A 585 -10.05 4.81 -20.17
N VAL A 586 -8.88 4.66 -19.56
CA VAL A 586 -7.94 5.78 -19.34
C VAL A 586 -7.57 6.45 -20.67
N VAL A 587 -7.25 5.66 -21.70
CA VAL A 587 -6.96 6.19 -23.04
C VAL A 587 -8.20 6.87 -23.63
N ALA A 588 -9.37 6.24 -23.58
CA ALA A 588 -10.62 6.81 -24.10
C ALA A 588 -10.98 8.16 -23.44
N TYR A 589 -10.89 8.25 -22.11
CA TYR A 589 -11.15 9.49 -21.37
C TYR A 589 -10.06 10.55 -21.58
N ALA A 590 -8.81 10.17 -21.88
CA ALA A 590 -7.76 11.10 -22.25
C ALA A 590 -7.98 11.74 -23.64
N LEU A 591 -8.59 10.99 -24.57
CA LEU A 591 -9.01 11.52 -25.88
C LEU A 591 -10.11 12.58 -25.72
N VAL A 592 -11.11 12.32 -24.86
CA VAL A 592 -12.18 13.28 -24.58
C VAL A 592 -11.69 14.47 -23.76
N GLY A 593 -10.88 14.21 -22.74
CA GLY A 593 -10.32 15.21 -21.81
C GLY A 593 -11.30 15.71 -20.74
N ARG A 594 -12.44 15.03 -20.54
CA ARG A 594 -13.53 15.43 -19.63
C ARG A 594 -14.31 14.21 -19.11
N VAL A 595 -14.91 14.29 -17.92
CA VAL A 595 -15.74 13.21 -17.32
C VAL A 595 -17.24 13.33 -17.59
N ASP A 596 -17.70 14.50 -18.03
CA ASP A 596 -19.09 14.83 -18.35
C ASP A 596 -19.47 14.37 -19.77
N ILE A 597 -19.34 13.07 -20.02
CA ILE A 597 -19.68 12.39 -21.29
C ILE A 597 -20.24 10.99 -21.02
N ASN A 598 -21.21 10.54 -21.83
CA ASN A 598 -21.62 9.15 -21.87
C ASN A 598 -20.87 8.44 -23.01
N LEU A 599 -19.74 7.81 -22.72
CA LEU A 599 -18.89 7.15 -23.74
C LEU A 599 -19.59 6.03 -24.54
N ILE A 600 -20.73 5.52 -24.06
CA ILE A 600 -21.48 4.47 -24.76
C ILE A 600 -22.31 5.05 -25.92
N THR A 601 -22.79 6.28 -25.78
CA THR A 601 -23.75 6.87 -26.73
C THR A 601 -23.27 8.17 -27.37
N ASP A 602 -22.39 8.91 -26.72
CA ASP A 602 -21.80 10.13 -27.24
C ASP A 602 -20.54 9.83 -28.07
N PRO A 603 -20.27 10.59 -29.14
CA PRO A 603 -19.01 10.48 -29.86
C PRO A 603 -17.83 10.94 -28.97
N ILE A 604 -16.72 10.21 -29.04
CA ILE A 604 -15.46 10.58 -28.38
C ILE A 604 -14.94 11.88 -28.96
N ASP A 605 -14.87 11.94 -30.29
CA ASP A 605 -14.53 13.12 -31.08
C ASP A 605 -14.97 12.89 -32.53
N TYR A 606 -14.60 13.81 -33.41
CA TYR A 606 -14.82 13.70 -34.86
C TYR A 606 -13.50 13.40 -35.56
N ASP A 607 -13.57 12.58 -36.62
CA ASP A 607 -12.41 12.31 -37.47
C ASP A 607 -12.04 13.54 -38.32
N PRO A 608 -10.91 13.54 -39.04
CA PRO A 608 -10.53 14.65 -39.92
C PRO A 608 -11.52 14.97 -41.05
N ASN A 609 -12.47 14.08 -41.34
CA ASN A 609 -13.54 14.27 -42.33
C ASN A 609 -14.82 14.84 -41.70
N GLY A 610 -14.87 14.97 -40.37
CA GLY A 610 -16.04 15.44 -39.63
C GLY A 610 -17.05 14.34 -39.27
N GLU A 611 -16.69 13.06 -39.43
CA GLU A 611 -17.55 11.93 -39.04
C GLU A 611 -17.39 11.62 -37.54
N PRO A 612 -18.50 11.37 -36.81
CA PRO A 612 -18.44 11.07 -35.38
C PRO A 612 -17.78 9.70 -35.14
N VAL A 613 -16.82 9.65 -34.22
CA VAL A 613 -16.15 8.42 -33.78
C VAL A 613 -16.64 8.05 -32.39
N TYR A 614 -17.24 6.87 -32.24
CA TYR A 614 -17.76 6.35 -30.97
C TYR A 614 -16.77 5.37 -30.33
N LEU A 615 -16.93 5.11 -29.03
CA LEU A 615 -16.08 4.14 -28.32
C LEU A 615 -16.08 2.75 -28.99
N LYS A 616 -17.25 2.28 -29.41
CA LYS A 616 -17.41 0.99 -30.12
C LYS A 616 -16.62 0.89 -31.43
N ASP A 617 -16.28 2.03 -32.05
CA ASP A 617 -15.57 2.06 -33.34
C ASP A 617 -14.06 1.86 -33.16
N ILE A 618 -13.55 2.07 -31.94
CA ILE A 618 -12.13 1.94 -31.61
C ILE A 618 -11.84 0.88 -30.54
N TRP A 619 -12.87 0.28 -29.92
CA TRP A 619 -12.72 -0.74 -28.90
C TRP A 619 -12.26 -2.08 -29.53
N PRO A 620 -11.09 -2.63 -29.17
CA PRO A 620 -10.61 -3.89 -29.71
C PRO A 620 -11.43 -5.08 -29.22
N SER A 621 -11.51 -6.13 -30.03
CA SER A 621 -12.16 -7.38 -29.62
C SER A 621 -11.25 -8.19 -28.69
N ARG A 622 -11.84 -9.12 -27.93
CA ARG A 622 -11.07 -10.03 -27.07
C ARG A 622 -10.19 -10.97 -27.88
N GLU A 623 -10.69 -11.41 -29.02
CA GLU A 623 -9.97 -12.26 -29.96
C GLU A 623 -8.72 -11.54 -30.48
N GLU A 624 -8.84 -10.27 -30.84
CA GLU A 624 -7.71 -9.45 -31.28
C GLU A 624 -6.68 -9.27 -30.16
N ILE A 625 -7.13 -8.90 -28.95
CA ILE A 625 -6.24 -8.78 -27.78
C ILE A 625 -5.47 -10.07 -27.53
N GLN A 626 -6.17 -11.21 -27.49
CA GLN A 626 -5.54 -12.50 -27.21
C GLN A 626 -4.58 -12.93 -28.31
N GLN A 627 -4.92 -12.68 -29.58
CA GLN A 627 -4.03 -12.96 -30.70
C GLN A 627 -2.75 -12.12 -30.59
N THR A 628 -2.87 -10.82 -30.36
CA THR A 628 -1.72 -9.94 -30.20
C THR A 628 -0.84 -10.38 -29.03
N ILE A 629 -1.41 -10.75 -27.88
CA ILE A 629 -0.65 -11.29 -26.74
C ILE A 629 0.13 -12.54 -27.12
N ASN A 630 -0.50 -13.50 -27.81
CA ASN A 630 0.17 -14.74 -28.22
C ASN A 630 1.34 -14.46 -29.20
N GLU A 631 1.20 -13.43 -30.03
CA GLU A 631 2.22 -12.99 -30.97
C GLU A 631 3.37 -12.26 -30.26
N CYS A 632 3.08 -11.40 -29.29
CA CYS A 632 4.04 -10.46 -28.71
C CYS A 632 4.60 -10.83 -27.34
N LEU A 633 3.96 -11.68 -26.53
CA LEU A 633 4.48 -12.09 -25.21
C LEU A 633 5.35 -13.35 -25.36
N LYS A 634 6.60 -13.32 -24.89
CA LYS A 634 7.52 -14.46 -24.99
C LYS A 634 8.12 -14.81 -23.64
N GLN A 635 8.28 -16.10 -23.39
CA GLN A 635 8.96 -16.62 -22.20
C GLN A 635 10.39 -16.06 -22.05
N GLY A 636 11.11 -15.91 -23.17
CA GLY A 636 12.46 -15.34 -23.17
C GLY A 636 12.55 -13.89 -22.68
N ASP A 637 11.46 -13.12 -22.71
CA ASP A 637 11.45 -11.77 -22.13
C ASP A 637 11.59 -11.83 -20.61
N PHE A 638 10.94 -12.82 -19.99
CA PHE A 638 11.05 -13.04 -18.54
C PHE A 638 12.46 -13.51 -18.18
N GLU A 639 13.06 -14.41 -18.96
CA GLU A 639 14.46 -14.83 -18.78
C GLU A 639 15.40 -13.63 -18.83
N GLU A 640 15.41 -12.88 -19.94
CA GLU A 640 16.32 -11.74 -20.15
C GLU A 640 16.19 -10.66 -19.07
N ILE A 641 14.96 -10.30 -18.71
CA ILE A 641 14.72 -9.19 -17.77
C ILE A 641 15.01 -9.61 -16.33
N TYR A 642 14.62 -10.83 -15.94
CA TYR A 642 14.76 -11.28 -14.57
C TYR A 642 16.15 -11.83 -14.24
N ASP A 643 16.96 -12.22 -15.24
CA ASP A 643 18.36 -12.63 -15.04
C ASP A 643 19.23 -11.49 -14.49
N VAL A 644 18.91 -10.23 -14.84
CA VAL A 644 19.65 -9.03 -14.41
C VAL A 644 18.89 -8.18 -13.40
N ILE A 645 17.83 -8.73 -12.76
CA ILE A 645 16.93 -7.92 -11.91
C ILE A 645 17.63 -7.24 -10.73
N PHE A 646 18.70 -7.85 -10.21
CA PHE A 646 19.44 -7.34 -9.05
C PHE A 646 20.62 -6.41 -9.41
N ASP A 647 20.95 -6.29 -10.70
CA ASP A 647 22.12 -5.54 -11.17
C ASP A 647 21.88 -4.02 -11.13
N GLY A 648 20.68 -3.58 -11.51
CA GLY A 648 20.28 -2.16 -11.53
C GLY A 648 20.96 -1.33 -12.62
N SER A 649 20.73 -0.01 -12.59
CA SER A 649 21.39 0.94 -13.49
C SER A 649 22.88 1.13 -13.17
N THR A 650 23.63 1.74 -14.09
CA THR A 650 25.02 2.14 -13.85
C THR A 650 25.14 3.00 -12.59
N ASP A 651 24.25 3.97 -12.38
CA ASP A 651 24.23 4.79 -11.17
C ASP A 651 24.13 3.94 -9.89
N TRP A 652 23.27 2.92 -9.88
CA TRP A 652 23.13 1.99 -8.74
C TRP A 652 24.37 1.13 -8.51
N GLN A 653 25.06 0.73 -9.58
CA GLN A 653 26.29 -0.05 -9.50
C GLN A 653 27.46 0.78 -8.98
N GLU A 654 27.51 2.06 -9.37
CA GLU A 654 28.55 3.02 -8.99
C GLU A 654 28.35 3.65 -7.61
N LEU A 655 27.21 3.42 -6.94
CA LEU A 655 27.00 3.82 -5.55
C LEU A 655 28.09 3.23 -4.64
N ALA A 656 28.97 4.11 -4.16
CA ALA A 656 30.00 3.76 -3.21
C ALA A 656 29.37 3.47 -1.85
N VAL A 657 29.55 2.25 -1.36
CA VAL A 657 29.10 1.85 -0.02
C VAL A 657 30.26 1.26 0.75
N ASN A 658 30.45 1.74 1.99
CA ASN A 658 31.41 1.14 2.91
C ASN A 658 30.82 -0.17 3.45
N LEU A 659 31.48 -1.31 3.20
CA LEU A 659 31.03 -2.64 3.65
C LEU A 659 31.66 -3.06 4.98
N ASP A 660 32.26 -2.13 5.71
CA ASP A 660 32.70 -2.38 7.08
C ASP A 660 31.57 -3.01 7.91
N GLN A 661 31.96 -3.78 8.92
CA GLN A 661 31.00 -4.55 9.72
C GLN A 661 29.90 -3.69 10.38
N ASN A 662 30.06 -2.37 10.41
CA ASN A 662 29.08 -1.41 10.92
C ASN A 662 28.67 -0.44 9.80
N PHE A 663 27.40 -0.04 9.77
CA PHE A 663 26.98 1.08 8.93
C PHE A 663 27.60 2.38 9.48
N GLU A 664 28.14 3.21 8.60
CA GLU A 664 28.77 4.47 8.99
C GLU A 664 27.73 5.59 9.05
N TRP A 665 27.36 6.00 10.26
CA TRP A 665 26.36 7.04 10.49
C TRP A 665 26.94 8.44 10.23
N SER A 666 26.32 9.21 9.34
CA SER A 666 26.65 10.62 9.15
C SER A 666 25.82 11.52 10.07
N ILE A 667 26.49 12.42 10.80
CA ILE A 667 25.83 13.40 11.68
C ILE A 667 25.11 14.52 10.90
N ASP A 668 25.55 14.75 9.65
CA ASP A 668 24.98 15.76 8.77
C ASP A 668 23.82 15.22 7.92
N SER A 669 23.63 13.89 7.89
CA SER A 669 22.54 13.28 7.14
C SER A 669 21.17 13.77 7.64
N THR A 670 20.37 14.19 6.67
CA THR A 670 18.97 14.56 6.90
C THR A 670 17.99 13.45 6.48
N TYR A 671 18.47 12.31 5.96
CA TYR A 671 17.65 11.16 5.57
C TYR A 671 17.85 9.92 6.44
N ILE A 672 19.08 9.62 6.86
CA ILE A 672 19.46 8.38 7.55
C ILE A 672 20.14 8.71 8.87
N ARG A 673 19.55 8.32 10.00
CA ARG A 673 20.14 8.48 11.34
C ARG A 673 19.91 7.24 12.18
N GLU A 674 20.87 6.95 13.06
CA GLU A 674 20.78 5.82 13.99
C GLU A 674 19.50 5.93 14.84
N ALA A 675 18.85 4.79 15.06
CA ALA A 675 17.65 4.71 15.88
C ALA A 675 18.04 4.78 17.37
N PRO A 676 17.54 5.75 18.14
CA PRO A 676 18.03 6.01 19.50
C PRO A 676 17.54 4.98 20.53
N PHE A 677 16.58 4.13 20.20
CA PHE A 677 15.94 3.20 21.13
C PHE A 677 16.71 1.89 21.36
N PHE A 678 17.88 1.73 20.74
CA PHE A 678 18.84 0.66 21.04
C PHE A 678 20.06 1.14 21.81
N GLU A 679 20.34 2.44 21.86
CA GLU A 679 21.57 2.95 22.46
C GLU A 679 21.69 2.59 23.94
N ASN A 680 22.79 1.94 24.32
CA ASN A 680 23.10 1.49 25.68
C ASN A 680 22.05 0.51 26.25
N LEU A 681 21.55 -0.40 25.40
CA LEU A 681 20.54 -1.38 25.81
C LEU A 681 21.17 -2.46 26.70
N ASN A 682 20.74 -2.52 27.97
CA ASN A 682 21.17 -3.59 28.87
C ASN A 682 20.68 -4.99 28.40
N ALA A 683 21.58 -5.99 28.46
CA ALA A 683 21.26 -7.38 28.13
C ALA A 683 20.20 -8.02 29.04
N THR A 684 20.05 -7.49 30.26
CA THR A 684 18.95 -7.80 31.17
C THR A 684 17.96 -6.65 31.15
N PRO A 685 16.66 -6.89 30.85
CA PRO A 685 15.66 -5.82 30.86
C PRO A 685 15.48 -5.27 32.27
N ASP A 686 15.21 -3.97 32.36
CA ASP A 686 14.77 -3.36 33.61
C ASP A 686 13.41 -3.93 34.02
N PRO A 687 13.11 -4.05 35.32
CA PRO A 687 11.80 -4.46 35.79
C PRO A 687 10.70 -3.55 35.25
N VAL A 688 9.56 -4.14 34.89
CA VAL A 688 8.35 -3.37 34.58
C VAL A 688 7.93 -2.61 35.83
N THR A 689 7.66 -1.32 35.68
CA THR A 689 7.23 -0.44 36.76
C THR A 689 5.85 0.13 36.46
N ASP A 690 5.12 0.46 37.53
CA ASP A 690 3.86 1.20 37.43
C ASP A 690 4.11 2.63 36.94
N ILE A 691 3.16 3.18 36.17
CA ILE A 691 3.26 4.53 35.63
C ILE A 691 2.73 5.50 36.69
N ASN A 692 3.54 6.45 37.14
CA ASN A 692 3.16 7.40 38.18
C ASN A 692 3.35 8.84 37.73
N GLY A 693 2.43 9.72 38.12
CA GLY A 693 2.56 11.16 37.88
C GLY A 693 2.45 11.56 36.41
N ALA A 694 1.82 10.75 35.56
CA ALA A 694 1.79 10.99 34.13
C ALA A 694 0.82 12.13 33.74
N LYS A 695 1.15 12.84 32.66
CA LYS A 695 0.33 13.90 32.06
C LYS A 695 -0.20 13.48 30.69
N VAL A 696 -1.37 14.01 30.34
CA VAL A 696 -1.98 13.77 29.02
C VAL A 696 -1.28 14.64 27.99
N LEU A 697 -0.63 14.02 27.00
CA LEU A 697 -0.05 14.72 25.85
C LEU A 697 -1.13 15.08 24.83
N LEU A 698 -2.10 14.19 24.62
CA LEU A 698 -3.18 14.36 23.65
C LEU A 698 -4.47 13.77 24.21
N TYR A 699 -5.57 14.50 24.09
CA TYR A 699 -6.91 13.98 24.32
C TYR A 699 -7.70 14.02 23.00
N LEU A 700 -7.83 12.85 22.37
CA LEU A 700 -8.37 12.68 21.03
C LEU A 700 -9.79 12.09 21.07
N GLY A 701 -10.50 12.24 19.96
CA GLY A 701 -11.82 11.64 19.73
C GLY A 701 -11.75 10.25 19.10
N ASP A 702 -12.82 9.88 18.41
CA ASP A 702 -12.97 8.62 17.69
C ASP A 702 -12.23 8.63 16.34
N SER A 703 -11.93 7.44 15.83
CA SER A 703 -11.42 7.14 14.49
C SER A 703 -10.18 7.96 14.11
N VAL A 704 -9.27 8.15 15.07
CA VAL A 704 -7.95 8.75 14.81
C VAL A 704 -7.12 7.77 13.99
N THR A 705 -6.94 8.10 12.71
CA THR A 705 -6.17 7.26 11.80
C THR A 705 -4.64 7.39 12.00
N THR A 706 -3.87 6.41 11.52
CA THR A 706 -2.40 6.49 11.46
C THR A 706 -1.88 7.65 10.59
N ASP A 707 -2.69 8.20 9.69
CA ASP A 707 -2.40 9.45 8.96
C ASP A 707 -2.43 10.69 9.85
N HIS A 708 -3.26 10.68 10.90
CA HIS A 708 -3.22 11.71 11.93
C HIS A 708 -1.96 11.54 12.79
N ILE A 709 -1.68 10.31 13.21
CA ILE A 709 -0.56 10.00 14.12
C ILE A 709 0.81 10.20 13.44
N SER A 710 0.98 9.74 12.19
CA SER A 710 2.24 9.80 11.45
C SER A 710 1.97 10.15 9.98
N PRO A 711 1.80 11.44 9.63
CA PRO A 711 1.62 11.88 8.25
C PRO A 711 2.79 11.47 7.34
N ALA A 712 2.53 11.26 6.05
CA ALA A 712 3.53 10.82 5.07
C ALA A 712 3.80 11.85 3.94
N GLY A 713 2.90 12.81 3.75
CA GLY A 713 2.96 13.78 2.66
C GLY A 713 4.00 14.89 2.84
N SER A 714 3.87 15.93 2.02
CA SER A 714 4.66 17.16 2.14
C SER A 714 4.26 17.94 3.41
N PHE A 715 5.19 18.76 3.92
CA PHE A 715 4.99 19.55 5.13
C PHE A 715 5.54 20.98 4.96
N LYS A 716 4.99 21.94 5.70
CA LYS A 716 5.30 23.37 5.54
C LYS A 716 6.59 23.77 6.26
N GLU A 717 7.15 24.91 5.88
CA GLU A 717 8.36 25.51 6.48
C GLU A 717 8.17 25.83 7.97
N ASP A 718 6.97 26.26 8.36
CA ASP A 718 6.60 26.63 9.73
C ASP A 718 6.24 25.44 10.63
N SER A 719 6.22 24.21 10.10
CA SER A 719 6.10 23.00 10.93
C SER A 719 7.40 22.73 11.70
N SER A 720 7.35 22.03 12.82
CA SER A 720 8.56 21.69 13.61
C SER A 720 9.61 20.95 12.76
N ALA A 721 9.17 20.05 11.88
CA ALA A 721 10.05 19.35 10.94
C ALA A 721 10.64 20.28 9.86
N GLY A 722 9.84 21.22 9.34
CA GLY A 722 10.29 22.22 8.39
C GLY A 722 11.32 23.18 9.00
N ALA A 723 11.06 23.68 10.20
CA ALA A 723 11.98 24.52 10.95
C ALA A 723 13.30 23.80 11.26
N TYR A 724 13.26 22.50 11.58
CA TYR A 724 14.46 21.67 11.74
C TYR A 724 15.28 21.59 10.45
N LEU A 725 14.65 21.33 9.31
CA LEU A 725 15.35 21.24 8.01
C LEU A 725 15.91 22.59 7.55
N ILE A 726 15.18 23.69 7.75
CA ILE A 726 15.68 25.04 7.49
C ILE A 726 16.88 25.36 8.39
N GLY A 727 16.83 24.97 9.67
CA GLY A 727 17.97 25.09 10.59
C GLY A 727 19.19 24.26 10.18
N LYS A 728 19.01 23.26 9.30
CA LYS A 728 20.06 22.47 8.65
C LYS A 728 20.43 22.98 7.25
N ASN A 729 19.98 24.18 6.87
CA ASN A 729 20.18 24.81 5.57
C ASN A 729 19.56 24.04 4.38
N ILE A 730 18.49 23.27 4.60
CA ILE A 730 17.77 22.59 3.53
C ILE A 730 16.59 23.47 3.07
N PRO A 731 16.53 23.88 1.79
CA PRO A 731 15.43 24.71 1.28
C PRO A 731 14.13 23.92 1.11
N LYS A 732 13.00 24.63 1.06
CA LYS A 732 11.66 24.02 0.96
C LYS A 732 11.47 23.08 -0.24
N SER A 733 12.14 23.37 -1.37
CA SER A 733 12.15 22.52 -2.57
C SER A 733 12.75 21.13 -2.32
N GLU A 734 13.61 21.00 -1.31
CA GLU A 734 14.35 19.77 -0.97
C GLU A 734 13.80 19.06 0.27
N PHE A 735 12.71 19.57 0.88
CA PHE A 735 12.07 18.89 2.03
C PHE A 735 11.65 17.46 1.70
N ASN A 736 11.29 17.22 0.44
CA ASN A 736 10.68 15.98 -0.01
C ASN A 736 9.38 15.71 0.79
N SER A 737 9.17 14.50 1.29
CA SER A 737 7.97 14.09 2.05
C SER A 737 8.33 13.47 3.40
N TYR A 738 7.42 13.45 4.37
CA TYR A 738 7.65 12.68 5.60
C TYR A 738 7.95 11.19 5.28
N GLY A 739 7.29 10.61 4.28
CA GLY A 739 7.56 9.23 3.82
C GLY A 739 9.01 8.99 3.42
N SER A 740 9.60 9.90 2.65
CA SER A 740 11.02 9.83 2.27
C SER A 740 11.99 10.01 3.44
N ARG A 741 11.55 10.61 4.55
CA ARG A 741 12.37 10.94 5.73
C ARG A 741 12.29 9.91 6.85
N ARG A 742 11.68 8.74 6.59
CA ARG A 742 11.47 7.66 7.59
C ARG A 742 12.74 7.04 8.15
N GLY A 743 13.89 7.19 7.49
CA GLY A 743 15.19 6.80 8.03
C GLY A 743 15.76 7.79 9.06
N ASN A 744 15.09 8.92 9.31
CA ASN A 744 15.57 9.97 10.21
C ASN A 744 14.57 10.24 11.34
N HIS A 745 14.90 9.76 12.54
CA HIS A 745 14.03 9.92 13.70
C HIS A 745 13.77 11.39 14.08
N GLU A 746 14.69 12.32 13.84
CA GLU A 746 14.49 13.75 14.18
C GLU A 746 13.34 14.37 13.37
N VAL A 747 13.25 14.03 12.09
CA VAL A 747 12.18 14.53 11.22
C VAL A 747 10.87 13.85 11.56
N MET A 748 10.89 12.54 11.77
CA MET A 748 9.67 11.77 12.01
C MET A 748 9.06 11.99 13.39
N MET A 749 9.87 12.17 14.44
CA MET A 749 9.39 12.60 15.77
C MET A 749 8.66 13.95 15.68
N ARG A 750 9.23 14.91 14.94
CA ARG A 750 8.61 16.22 14.68
C ARG A 750 7.37 16.15 13.81
N GLY A 751 7.26 15.13 12.97
CA GLY A 751 6.08 14.82 12.17
C GLY A 751 4.99 14.08 12.95
N THR A 752 5.32 13.49 14.10
CA THR A 752 4.36 12.68 14.87
C THR A 752 3.29 13.58 15.47
N PHE A 753 2.03 13.26 15.18
CA PHE A 753 0.85 14.09 15.45
C PHE A 753 0.92 15.51 14.85
N ALA A 754 1.65 15.71 13.75
CA ALA A 754 1.75 17.02 13.09
C ALA A 754 0.62 17.27 12.05
N ASN A 755 -0.32 16.35 11.90
CA ASN A 755 -1.40 16.48 10.93
C ASN A 755 -2.30 17.69 11.25
N VAL A 756 -2.56 18.52 10.23
CA VAL A 756 -3.35 19.76 10.35
C VAL A 756 -4.83 19.53 10.70
N ARG A 757 -5.31 18.29 10.65
CA ARG A 757 -6.70 17.89 10.98
C ARG A 757 -6.86 17.24 12.35
N ILE A 758 -5.81 17.21 13.18
CA ILE A 758 -5.91 16.66 14.54
C ILE A 758 -6.81 17.54 15.39
N LYS A 759 -7.79 16.92 16.06
CA LYS A 759 -8.68 17.57 17.03
C LYS A 759 -8.27 17.13 18.43
N ASN A 760 -7.42 17.94 19.06
CA ASN A 760 -6.96 17.71 20.43
C ASN A 760 -7.80 18.53 21.42
N LYS A 761 -8.53 17.85 22.31
CA LYS A 761 -9.46 18.49 23.26
C LYS A 761 -8.78 19.36 24.32
N ILE A 762 -7.47 19.18 24.56
CA ILE A 762 -6.69 20.01 25.51
C ILE A 762 -5.99 21.21 24.84
N ALA A 763 -6.16 21.39 23.53
CA ALA A 763 -5.64 22.53 22.78
C ALA A 763 -6.78 23.39 22.19
N ASP A 764 -6.57 24.71 22.11
CA ASP A 764 -7.61 25.66 21.66
C ASP A 764 -7.71 25.80 20.12
N ARG A 765 -7.00 24.96 19.36
CA ARG A 765 -6.96 25.01 17.90
C ARG A 765 -6.81 23.62 17.28
N GLU A 766 -7.38 23.45 16.09
CA GLU A 766 -7.19 22.25 15.27
C GLU A 766 -5.77 22.21 14.69
N GLY A 767 -5.23 21.00 14.54
CA GLY A 767 -3.89 20.72 14.03
C GLY A 767 -3.00 20.03 15.04
N GLY A 768 -1.74 19.86 14.67
CA GLY A 768 -0.72 19.17 15.47
C GLY A 768 -0.21 19.98 16.66
N TYR A 769 -1.12 20.39 17.54
CA TYR A 769 -0.84 21.21 18.72
C TYR A 769 -1.24 20.50 20.01
N SER A 770 -0.52 20.80 21.08
CA SER A 770 -0.85 20.39 22.44
C SER A 770 -0.57 21.50 23.44
N ARG A 771 -0.98 21.30 24.68
CA ARG A 771 -0.80 22.22 25.78
C ARG A 771 0.16 21.64 26.81
N TYR A 772 1.20 22.41 27.11
CA TYR A 772 2.04 22.15 28.27
C TYR A 772 1.32 22.64 29.52
N LEU A 773 0.70 21.71 30.26
CA LEU A 773 -0.22 21.98 31.36
C LEU A 773 0.38 22.83 32.50
N PRO A 774 1.67 22.69 32.87
CA PRO A 774 2.24 23.50 33.96
C PRO A 774 2.20 25.01 33.72
N THR A 775 2.37 25.48 32.47
CA THR A 775 2.32 26.92 32.13
C THR A 775 1.08 27.32 31.34
N GLY A 776 0.36 26.35 30.77
CA GLY A 776 -0.78 26.57 29.88
C GLY A 776 -0.38 26.93 28.44
N GLU A 777 0.91 26.94 28.10
CA GLU A 777 1.41 27.26 26.77
C GLU A 777 0.97 26.23 25.73
N VAL A 778 0.50 26.69 24.57
CA VAL A 778 0.15 25.83 23.42
C VAL A 778 1.25 25.90 22.38
N ALA A 779 1.83 24.75 22.06
CA ALA A 779 2.89 24.59 21.07
C ALA A 779 2.62 23.37 20.19
N SER A 780 3.52 23.04 19.27
CA SER A 780 3.42 21.78 18.53
C SER A 780 3.43 20.58 19.50
N VAL A 781 2.87 19.44 19.08
CA VAL A 781 2.91 18.22 19.90
C VAL A 781 4.36 17.84 20.23
N PHE A 782 5.27 17.92 19.25
CA PHE A 782 6.68 17.64 19.45
C PHE A 782 7.31 18.55 20.50
N ASP A 783 7.16 19.87 20.38
CA ASP A 783 7.78 20.83 21.31
C ASP A 783 7.20 20.67 22.72
N THR A 784 5.90 20.37 22.83
CA THR A 784 5.24 20.09 24.10
C THR A 784 5.78 18.82 24.75
N ALA A 785 5.94 17.75 23.98
CA ALA A 785 6.50 16.49 24.45
C ALA A 785 7.95 16.63 24.92
N MET A 786 8.76 17.41 24.19
CA MET A 786 10.16 17.66 24.58
C MET A 786 10.25 18.46 25.89
N LYS A 787 9.37 19.43 26.13
CA LYS A 787 9.30 20.14 27.43
C LYS A 787 9.00 19.17 28.59
N TYR A 788 8.01 18.29 28.44
CA TYR A 788 7.72 17.29 29.47
C TYR A 788 8.87 16.30 29.68
N LYS A 789 9.63 15.98 28.61
CA LYS A 789 10.83 15.15 28.70
C LYS A 789 11.93 15.84 29.52
N GLU A 790 12.12 17.15 29.37
CA GLU A 790 13.06 17.95 30.20
C GLU A 790 12.67 17.92 31.69
N ASP A 791 11.37 17.90 31.99
CA ASP A 791 10.86 17.81 33.37
C ASP A 791 10.87 16.38 33.96
N GLY A 792 11.23 15.36 33.16
CA GLY A 792 11.13 13.96 33.57
C GLY A 792 9.69 13.47 33.80
N THR A 793 8.70 14.12 33.19
CA THR A 793 7.27 13.78 33.35
C THR A 793 6.86 12.70 32.35
N SER A 794 6.26 11.60 32.85
CA SER A 794 5.71 10.55 31.99
C SER A 794 4.48 11.06 31.23
N LEU A 795 4.28 10.58 29.99
CA LEU A 795 3.16 10.99 29.15
C LEU A 795 2.22 9.84 28.86
N ILE A 796 0.92 10.15 28.75
CA ILE A 796 -0.12 9.26 28.22
C ILE A 796 -0.94 9.96 27.14
N ILE A 797 -1.70 9.17 26.38
CA ILE A 797 -2.71 9.66 25.42
C ILE A 797 -4.07 9.12 25.83
N LEU A 798 -5.10 9.97 25.77
CA LEU A 798 -6.50 9.56 25.84
C LEU A 798 -7.10 9.57 24.43
N ALA A 799 -7.81 8.52 24.04
CA ALA A 799 -8.45 8.43 22.74
C ALA A 799 -9.86 7.81 22.82
N GLY A 800 -10.66 8.04 21.79
CA GLY A 800 -11.98 7.41 21.63
C GLY A 800 -11.87 6.01 21.01
N LYS A 801 -12.84 5.67 20.17
CA LYS A 801 -12.94 4.39 19.47
C LYS A 801 -12.03 4.34 18.26
N GLU A 802 -11.65 3.13 17.85
CA GLU A 802 -10.90 2.85 16.61
C GLU A 802 -9.58 3.63 16.51
N TYR A 803 -8.88 3.78 17.63
CA TYR A 803 -7.61 4.48 17.67
C TYR A 803 -6.55 3.74 16.84
N GLY A 804 -5.94 4.46 15.89
CA GLY A 804 -4.91 3.94 15.00
C GLY A 804 -5.42 3.27 13.73
N SER A 805 -6.61 3.60 13.26
CA SER A 805 -7.16 3.03 12.02
C SER A 805 -6.38 3.44 10.75
N GLY A 806 -6.44 2.64 9.68
CA GLY A 806 -5.89 2.99 8.37
C GLY A 806 -4.58 2.30 8.03
N SER A 807 -3.69 2.98 7.29
CA SER A 807 -2.47 2.37 6.73
C SER A 807 -1.53 1.91 7.84
N SER A 808 -0.88 0.77 7.65
CA SER A 808 0.12 0.31 8.61
C SER A 808 1.39 1.15 8.53
N ARG A 809 1.65 1.97 9.55
CA ARG A 809 2.81 2.87 9.65
C ARG A 809 3.52 2.62 10.97
N ASP A 810 4.73 2.10 10.90
CA ASP A 810 5.60 1.85 12.06
C ASP A 810 5.86 3.13 12.89
N TRP A 811 6.05 4.26 12.21
CA TRP A 811 6.26 5.56 12.82
C TRP A 811 5.09 6.07 13.67
N ALA A 812 3.88 5.52 13.48
CA ALA A 812 2.77 5.82 14.40
C ALA A 812 3.05 5.30 15.81
N ALA A 813 3.78 4.20 15.96
CA ALA A 813 4.22 3.68 17.27
C ALA A 813 5.63 4.17 17.64
N LYS A 814 6.61 4.13 16.71
CA LYS A 814 7.98 4.61 16.96
C LYS A 814 7.98 6.08 17.38
N GLY A 815 7.23 6.92 16.68
CA GLY A 815 7.04 8.33 17.02
C GLY A 815 6.39 8.53 18.38
N THR A 816 5.29 7.82 18.66
CA THR A 816 4.59 7.86 19.96
C THR A 816 5.54 7.51 21.11
N PHE A 817 6.33 6.45 20.97
CA PHE A 817 7.35 6.05 21.93
C PHE A 817 8.42 7.14 22.13
N LEU A 818 8.96 7.67 21.03
CA LEU A 818 10.05 8.66 21.08
C LEU A 818 9.61 10.03 21.62
N LEU A 819 8.32 10.37 21.52
CA LEU A 819 7.72 11.51 22.21
C LEU A 819 7.60 11.29 23.74
N GLY A 820 7.93 10.11 24.26
CA GLY A 820 7.93 9.81 25.69
C GLY A 820 6.61 9.26 26.24
N VAL A 821 5.68 8.87 25.36
CA VAL A 821 4.40 8.27 25.76
C VAL A 821 4.61 6.86 26.30
N LYS A 822 4.10 6.59 27.51
CA LYS A 822 4.22 5.29 28.21
C LYS A 822 2.99 4.41 28.07
N ALA A 823 1.82 5.03 27.94
CA ALA A 823 0.57 4.31 27.71
C ALA A 823 -0.39 5.14 26.86
N VAL A 824 -1.25 4.44 26.13
CA VAL A 824 -2.42 5.04 25.49
C VAL A 824 -3.64 4.41 26.18
N ILE A 825 -4.64 5.20 26.53
CA ILE A 825 -5.94 4.73 27.05
C ILE A 825 -7.01 5.08 26.02
N ALA A 826 -7.57 4.08 25.35
CA ALA A 826 -8.57 4.25 24.30
C ALA A 826 -9.87 3.48 24.62
N GLU A 827 -10.97 3.83 23.95
CA GLU A 827 -12.19 3.00 24.01
C GLU A 827 -12.03 1.72 23.19
N SER A 828 -11.32 1.81 22.06
CA SER A 828 -10.91 0.64 21.27
C SER A 828 -9.74 0.98 20.35
N TYR A 829 -9.01 -0.05 19.90
CA TYR A 829 -7.89 0.07 18.98
C TYR A 829 -8.18 -0.62 17.65
N GLU A 830 -7.55 -0.13 16.59
CA GLU A 830 -7.30 -0.97 15.41
C GLU A 830 -6.17 -1.98 15.73
N ARG A 831 -6.33 -3.22 15.26
CA ARG A 831 -5.47 -4.37 15.60
C ARG A 831 -3.99 -4.12 15.35
N ILE A 832 -3.63 -3.66 14.15
CA ILE A 832 -2.22 -3.48 13.75
C ILE A 832 -1.59 -2.37 14.59
N HIS A 833 -2.30 -1.26 14.80
CA HIS A 833 -1.75 -0.17 15.61
C HIS A 833 -1.52 -0.60 17.06
N ARG A 834 -2.45 -1.36 17.66
CA ARG A 834 -2.26 -1.95 18.99
C ARG A 834 -1.00 -2.81 19.05
N SER A 835 -0.82 -3.74 18.11
CA SER A 835 0.38 -4.60 18.02
C SER A 835 1.66 -3.77 17.91
N ASN A 836 1.65 -2.70 17.10
CA ASN A 836 2.80 -1.82 16.93
C ASN A 836 3.15 -1.06 18.23
N LEU A 837 2.15 -0.63 19.02
CA LEU A 837 2.39 0.00 20.33
C LEU A 837 3.07 -0.98 21.30
N VAL A 838 2.58 -2.23 21.38
CA VAL A 838 3.22 -3.30 22.16
C VAL A 838 4.65 -3.54 21.68
N GLY A 839 4.85 -3.61 20.37
CA GLY A 839 6.16 -3.79 19.73
C GLY A 839 7.16 -2.68 20.05
N MET A 840 6.71 -1.49 20.45
CA MET A 840 7.55 -0.37 20.91
C MET A 840 7.54 -0.20 22.43
N GLY A 841 6.94 -1.10 23.20
CA GLY A 841 6.87 -1.02 24.67
C GLY A 841 5.92 0.06 25.21
N VAL A 842 4.99 0.57 24.39
CA VAL A 842 3.91 1.46 24.83
C VAL A 842 2.71 0.61 25.24
N ALA A 843 2.19 0.78 26.46
CA ALA A 843 1.07 -0.02 26.94
C ALA A 843 -0.26 0.40 26.24
N PRO A 844 -0.92 -0.49 25.48
CA PRO A 844 -2.26 -0.23 24.97
C PRO A 844 -3.29 -0.59 26.05
N LEU A 845 -4.03 0.40 26.54
CA LEU A 845 -5.00 0.24 27.62
C LEU A 845 -6.40 0.57 27.11
N VAL A 846 -7.38 -0.26 27.48
CA VAL A 846 -8.77 -0.08 27.06
C VAL A 846 -9.65 0.23 28.27
N PHE A 847 -10.52 1.22 28.14
CA PHE A 847 -11.54 1.48 29.15
C PHE A 847 -12.44 0.25 29.35
N THR A 848 -12.81 -0.06 30.60
CA THR A 848 -13.77 -1.15 30.86
C THR A 848 -15.13 -0.86 30.25
N GLU A 849 -15.92 -1.91 30.00
CA GLU A 849 -17.14 -1.84 29.18
C GLU A 849 -18.08 -0.69 29.57
N GLY A 850 -18.42 0.15 28.58
CA GLY A 850 -19.29 1.33 28.74
C GLY A 850 -18.61 2.57 29.31
N GLN A 851 -17.34 2.49 29.71
CA GLN A 851 -16.56 3.65 30.17
C GLN A 851 -15.81 4.34 29.03
N SER A 852 -15.62 5.65 29.18
CA SER A 852 -14.76 6.48 28.34
C SER A 852 -14.23 7.64 29.16
N ALA A 853 -13.23 8.36 28.63
CA ALA A 853 -12.77 9.59 29.27
C ALA A 853 -13.93 10.58 29.52
N GLY A 854 -14.88 10.66 28.58
CA GLY A 854 -16.05 11.52 28.72
C GLY A 854 -17.01 11.07 29.83
N SER A 855 -17.32 9.77 29.92
CA SER A 855 -18.26 9.28 30.95
C SER A 855 -17.67 9.30 32.36
N LEU A 856 -16.34 9.21 32.49
CA LEU A 856 -15.61 9.37 33.75
C LEU A 856 -15.40 10.85 34.14
N GLY A 857 -15.78 11.79 33.27
CA GLY A 857 -15.62 13.23 33.48
C GLY A 857 -14.16 13.67 33.52
N LEU A 858 -13.31 13.01 32.73
CA LEU A 858 -11.91 13.37 32.55
C LEU A 858 -11.80 14.47 31.49
N ASP A 859 -11.06 15.54 31.79
CA ASP A 859 -10.82 16.65 30.87
C ASP A 859 -9.39 16.70 30.31
N GLY A 860 -8.51 15.83 30.79
CA GLY A 860 -7.12 15.69 30.36
C GLY A 860 -6.14 16.58 31.13
N THR A 861 -6.60 17.39 32.09
CA THR A 861 -5.71 18.21 32.94
C THR A 861 -5.19 17.45 34.17
N GLU A 862 -5.71 16.24 34.41
CA GLU A 862 -5.40 15.44 35.57
C GLU A 862 -3.95 14.92 35.57
N THR A 863 -3.51 14.45 36.74
CA THR A 863 -2.33 13.62 36.89
C THR A 863 -2.75 12.16 37.01
N PHE A 864 -2.15 11.28 36.21
CA PHE A 864 -2.52 9.86 36.13
C PHE A 864 -1.47 8.95 36.79
N SER A 865 -1.95 7.98 37.56
CA SER A 865 -1.18 6.82 38.04
C SER A 865 -1.86 5.52 37.59
N ILE A 866 -1.10 4.59 37.01
CA ILE A 866 -1.55 3.29 36.51
C ILE A 866 -0.79 2.21 37.27
N SER A 867 -1.51 1.41 38.05
CA SER A 867 -0.96 0.39 38.95
C SER A 867 -1.30 -1.03 38.53
N GLY A 868 -0.38 -1.96 38.83
CA GLY A 868 -0.51 -3.40 38.55
C GLY A 868 0.25 -3.88 37.32
N LEU A 869 1.03 -3.01 36.66
CA LEU A 869 1.91 -3.41 35.54
C LEU A 869 3.11 -4.22 36.04
N GLN A 870 3.60 -3.93 37.24
CA GLN A 870 4.77 -4.59 37.83
C GLN A 870 4.55 -6.05 38.30
N GLU A 871 3.31 -6.44 38.57
CA GLU A 871 2.98 -7.71 39.26
C GLU A 871 2.29 -8.70 38.31
N ASN A 872 2.85 -9.90 38.12
CA ASN A 872 2.17 -11.03 37.44
C ASN A 872 1.34 -10.64 36.21
N LEU A 873 1.96 -9.97 35.24
CA LEU A 873 1.29 -9.66 33.97
C LEU A 873 0.84 -10.96 33.29
N VAL A 874 -0.46 -11.01 32.98
CA VAL A 874 -1.13 -12.06 32.21
C VAL A 874 -1.93 -11.38 31.09
N PRO A 875 -2.31 -12.11 30.03
CA PRO A 875 -3.08 -11.51 28.96
C PRO A 875 -4.38 -10.88 29.47
N HIS A 876 -4.78 -9.74 28.89
CA HIS A 876 -6.01 -9.00 29.25
C HIS A 876 -6.11 -8.57 30.73
N LYS A 877 -4.97 -8.39 31.42
CA LYS A 877 -4.99 -8.05 32.85
C LYS A 877 -5.68 -6.70 33.08
N LEU A 878 -6.61 -6.66 34.04
CA LEU A 878 -7.18 -5.41 34.55
C LEU A 878 -6.17 -4.66 35.44
N LEU A 879 -6.00 -3.37 35.18
CA LEU A 879 -5.14 -2.44 35.90
C LEU A 879 -5.97 -1.37 36.60
N ASP A 880 -5.45 -0.82 37.69
CA ASP A 880 -6.09 0.27 38.44
C ASP A 880 -5.52 1.62 37.98
N VAL A 881 -6.40 2.58 37.70
CA VAL A 881 -6.03 3.94 37.27
C VAL A 881 -6.60 4.96 38.26
N LYS A 882 -5.73 5.83 38.75
CA LYS A 882 -6.07 6.99 39.57
C LYS A 882 -5.77 8.27 38.79
N ALA A 883 -6.79 9.08 38.52
CA ALA A 883 -6.68 10.40 37.92
C ALA A 883 -7.01 11.49 38.95
N VAL A 884 -6.09 12.44 39.17
CA VAL A 884 -6.26 13.54 40.12
C VAL A 884 -6.33 14.86 39.38
N HIS A 885 -7.51 15.48 39.37
CA HIS A 885 -7.72 16.79 38.76
C HIS A 885 -7.04 17.90 39.58
N PRO A 886 -6.57 19.01 38.97
CA PRO A 886 -5.95 20.13 39.70
C PRO A 886 -6.79 20.73 40.84
N SER A 887 -8.12 20.56 40.81
CA SER A 887 -9.02 20.94 41.91
C SER A 887 -8.98 20.01 43.13
N GLY A 888 -8.25 18.89 43.05
CA GLY A 888 -8.20 17.83 44.07
C GLY A 888 -9.27 16.74 43.90
N LYS A 889 -10.14 16.81 42.89
CA LYS A 889 -11.09 15.74 42.59
C LYS A 889 -10.34 14.50 42.11
N GLU A 890 -10.56 13.37 42.78
CA GLU A 890 -10.01 12.08 42.40
C GLU A 890 -11.04 11.24 41.64
N THR A 891 -10.63 10.63 40.53
CA THR A 891 -11.41 9.66 39.77
C THR A 891 -10.61 8.36 39.70
N ASN A 892 -11.16 7.27 40.25
CA ASN A 892 -10.56 5.95 40.22
C ASN A 892 -11.37 5.04 39.30
N PHE A 893 -10.70 4.33 38.39
CA PHE A 893 -11.33 3.41 37.44
C PHE A 893 -10.37 2.28 37.06
N LYS A 894 -10.89 1.30 36.32
CA LYS A 894 -10.10 0.18 35.82
C LYS A 894 -9.96 0.27 34.31
N VAL A 895 -8.83 -0.22 33.81
CA VAL A 895 -8.56 -0.39 32.38
C VAL A 895 -8.03 -1.79 32.13
N GLU A 896 -8.28 -2.32 30.94
CA GLU A 896 -7.73 -3.59 30.49
C GLU A 896 -6.41 -3.36 29.75
N ALA A 897 -5.35 -4.07 30.13
CA ALA A 897 -4.10 -4.11 29.38
C ALA A 897 -4.26 -5.04 28.17
N ARG A 898 -4.29 -4.47 26.96
CA ARG A 898 -4.43 -5.19 25.69
C ARG A 898 -3.12 -5.81 25.20
N LEU A 899 -2.51 -6.58 26.11
CA LEU A 899 -1.46 -7.55 25.83
C LEU A 899 -2.18 -8.88 25.63
N ASP A 900 -2.30 -9.33 24.39
CA ASP A 900 -3.28 -10.37 24.03
C ASP A 900 -2.68 -11.79 24.14
N SER A 901 -1.35 -11.91 24.30
CA SER A 901 -0.66 -13.21 24.43
C SER A 901 0.53 -13.20 25.38
N ALA A 902 1.01 -14.38 25.77
CA ALA A 902 2.18 -14.53 26.64
C ALA A 902 3.45 -13.94 26.02
N ILE A 903 3.62 -14.05 24.70
CA ILE A 903 4.80 -13.50 24.02
C ILE A 903 4.73 -11.97 23.92
N GLU A 904 3.55 -11.37 23.76
CA GLU A 904 3.38 -9.91 23.80
C GLU A 904 3.77 -9.32 25.15
N ILE A 905 3.49 -10.04 26.24
CA ILE A 905 3.95 -9.67 27.58
C ILE A 905 5.48 -9.69 27.65
N GLU A 906 6.14 -10.67 27.03
CA GLU A 906 7.60 -10.71 26.96
C GLU A 906 8.15 -9.55 26.12
N TYR A 907 7.50 -9.17 25.00
CA TYR A 907 7.88 -7.97 24.25
C TYR A 907 7.75 -6.71 25.10
N TYR A 908 6.63 -6.54 25.81
CA TYR A 908 6.41 -5.39 26.68
C TYR A 908 7.42 -5.32 27.83
N LYS A 909 7.70 -6.45 28.51
CA LYS A 909 8.75 -6.55 29.55
C LYS A 909 10.14 -6.19 29.02
N ASN A 910 10.37 -6.43 27.74
CA ASN A 910 11.61 -6.08 27.07
C ASN A 910 11.59 -4.66 26.49
N GLN A 911 10.57 -3.86 26.77
CA GLN A 911 10.42 -2.49 26.26
C GLN A 911 10.34 -2.44 24.71
N GLY A 912 9.90 -3.55 24.10
CA GLY A 912 9.69 -3.68 22.66
C GLY A 912 10.21 -4.99 22.08
N ILE A 913 9.74 -5.30 20.87
CA ILE A 913 10.02 -6.56 20.17
C ILE A 913 11.45 -6.61 19.63
N LEU A 914 11.96 -5.49 19.11
CA LEU A 914 13.33 -5.43 18.59
C LEU A 914 14.35 -5.49 19.73
N GLN A 915 14.04 -4.88 20.87
CA GLN A 915 14.83 -4.97 22.10
C GLN A 915 14.83 -6.41 22.65
N TYR A 916 13.68 -7.08 22.64
CA TYR A 916 13.59 -8.51 22.99
C TYR A 916 14.53 -9.36 22.13
N VAL A 917 14.49 -9.18 20.80
CA VAL A 917 15.37 -9.90 19.88
C VAL A 917 16.84 -9.58 20.13
N LEU A 918 17.21 -8.30 20.27
CA LEU A 918 18.60 -7.92 20.54
C LEU A 918 19.12 -8.57 21.83
N ARG A 919 18.32 -8.60 22.89
CA ARG A 919 18.69 -9.29 24.14
C ARG A 919 18.83 -10.80 23.96
N GLN A 920 18.02 -11.44 23.10
CA GLN A 920 18.22 -12.85 22.75
C GLN A 920 19.57 -13.06 22.06
N TYR A 921 19.95 -12.19 21.12
CA TYR A 921 21.27 -12.24 20.49
C TYR A 921 22.40 -12.07 21.50
N LEU A 922 22.30 -11.10 22.42
CA LEU A 922 23.30 -10.82 23.46
C LEU A 922 23.47 -11.97 24.48
N LYS A 923 22.43 -12.79 24.70
CA LYS A 923 22.48 -13.96 25.59
C LYS A 923 23.05 -15.20 24.91
N ASN A 924 22.74 -15.38 23.62
CA ASN A 924 23.07 -16.60 22.87
C ASN A 924 24.44 -16.56 22.17
N ASN A 925 25.10 -15.39 22.15
CA ASN A 925 26.39 -15.14 21.48
C ASN A 925 27.30 -14.32 22.38
#